data_AF-A0A914WKQ4-F1
#
_entry.id   AF-A0A914WKQ4-F1
#
_cell.length_a   1.000
_cell.length_b   1.000
_cell.length_c   1.000
_cell.angle_alpha   90.00
_cell.angle_beta   90.00
_cell.angle_gamma   90.00
#
_symmetry.space_group_name_H-M   'P 1'
#
loop_
_entity.id
_entity.type
_entity.pdbx_description
1 polymer ?
#
loop_
_entity_poly.entity_id
_entity_poly.type
_entity_poly.pdbx_seq_one_letter_code
_entity_poly.pdbx_strand_id
1 'polypeptide(L)'
;MTTTQRRINALRKTQYVHAHLYSAGIHWEIGGMAMEIMRKLVQDYDVSADSVIASDPPCRLLASIMTDGPLFRSIASLIVEGIRLLDQFDDFTGKKEFENATLSALRLVEACVARQVPMEDAIRASNVALIVSGLDTLLQTLNPATMHADYLTNIASYLQHNDRLPRHGLAAAKIIRLLSDRLPTIQPKFVQYFTKNNSGREILGGFVDATSIVDVELEFGVEVDDDDRRDAAIRGKTARILFEAFIESLHVGVGGPNLAIFALGFDTRRPHLTNIENPGVNGFPQSCLHSAVHIVKQVITSEDGYTLPFSGLVEPALRLLVTLATCAETVEPTLRYLRTVHDMVYELSACPALSPTVVDLNTECRVLRSMLQGLSLNLAAIELKTLLNAGQTNQASRLIALMCGTPGSEQEAVGGTNETTLAGIPSMTTSVFGSITASTTRAQQMSQNNNRLLGLLTNAECAPAQLPTPNLRYFDSRKLAHVLSLCTEQTTSGICQCDVDHLNRLLVRELASLHGTEFAGQLGAVEKEAEAVLDYCVRYNRIQRSAGAGALCLNGWRCFVDVVCVETLFDFWPAEQQLTTLTELLTALLSRSDDFDSVAEIRAGIAETVLRLTGAIRAILRESTEFDERAKRLFAVIDPFEKVVAFVVKPVTRSPHSKMDVYGALLNVLYLGDRKSYVEQSPSVTFDAAYVSQLDSTRVNRNKSLDDRWSVLTRFGPELIELLARDSCDGPDFVKVGIYFITGFLPEKSPHFF
;
A
#
# COMPACT_ATOMS: atom_id res chain seq x y z
N MET A 1 10.00 33.47 69.26
CA MET A 1 10.86 32.47 68.59
C MET A 1 12.03 33.19 67.94
N THR A 2 13.25 32.90 68.39
CA THR A 2 14.49 33.51 67.88
C THR A 2 14.73 33.16 66.41
N THR A 3 15.38 34.05 65.68
CA THR A 3 15.71 33.94 64.24
C THR A 3 16.43 32.62 63.89
N THR A 4 17.16 32.06 64.85
CA THR A 4 17.82 30.75 64.78
C THR A 4 16.82 29.59 64.74
N GLN A 5 15.73 29.65 65.52
CA GLN A 5 14.68 28.63 65.54
C GLN A 5 13.89 28.60 64.22
N ARG A 6 13.71 29.76 63.56
CA ARG A 6 13.10 29.84 62.22
C ARG A 6 13.98 29.25 61.14
N ARG A 7 15.31 29.47 61.20
CA ARG A 7 16.28 28.85 60.27
C ARG A 7 16.37 27.33 60.44
N ILE A 8 16.35 26.83 61.68
CA ILE A 8 16.35 25.38 61.95
C ILE A 8 15.04 24.72 61.50
N ASN A 9 13.89 25.37 61.72
CA ASN A 9 12.62 24.86 61.21
C ASN A 9 12.53 24.92 59.68
N ALA A 10 13.11 25.94 59.03
CA ALA A 10 13.20 25.99 57.57
C ALA A 10 14.11 24.89 57.01
N LEU A 11 15.27 24.63 57.64
CA LEU A 11 16.18 23.54 57.28
C LEU A 11 15.58 22.15 57.52
N ARG A 12 14.80 21.97 58.59
CA ARG A 12 14.04 20.73 58.82
C ARG A 12 12.92 20.56 57.80
N LYS A 13 12.25 21.64 57.39
CA LYS A 13 11.20 21.58 56.36
C LYS A 13 11.79 21.22 54.99
N THR A 14 12.96 21.77 54.62
CA THR A 14 13.67 21.37 53.40
C THR A 14 14.25 19.96 53.49
N GLN A 15 14.79 19.52 54.64
CA GLN A 15 15.21 18.12 54.82
C GLN A 15 14.05 17.12 54.77
N TYR A 16 12.88 17.46 55.32
CA TYR A 16 11.71 16.59 55.30
C TYR A 16 11.10 16.48 53.89
N VAL A 17 11.10 17.59 53.14
CA VAL A 17 10.72 17.63 51.73
C VAL A 17 11.74 16.84 50.89
N HIS A 18 13.04 17.03 51.09
CA HIS A 18 14.07 16.23 50.42
C HIS A 18 14.01 14.73 50.75
N ALA A 19 13.65 14.35 51.99
CA ALA A 19 13.51 12.94 52.38
C ALA A 19 12.24 12.28 51.80
N HIS A 20 11.11 12.99 51.75
CA HIS A 20 9.91 12.50 51.06
C HIS A 20 10.10 12.45 49.53
N LEU A 21 10.84 13.39 48.96
CA LEU A 21 11.20 13.39 47.54
C LEU A 21 12.21 12.28 47.18
N TYR A 22 13.15 11.96 48.07
CA TYR A 22 14.01 10.77 47.93
C TYR A 22 13.21 9.47 48.02
N SER A 23 12.23 9.40 48.93
CA SER A 23 11.29 8.28 49.02
C SER A 23 10.40 8.15 47.78
N ALA A 24 9.98 9.27 47.18
CA ALA A 24 9.18 9.26 45.95
C ALA A 24 9.98 8.69 44.77
N GLY A 25 11.24 9.11 44.59
CA GLY A 25 12.13 8.55 43.55
C GLY A 25 12.28 7.03 43.64
N ILE A 26 12.50 6.51 44.86
CA ILE A 26 12.62 5.06 45.12
C ILE A 26 11.30 4.33 44.81
N HIS A 27 10.15 4.93 45.14
CA HIS A 27 8.85 4.34 44.81
C HIS A 27 8.63 4.24 43.29
N TRP A 28 9.06 5.24 42.52
CA TRP A 28 9.00 5.21 41.06
C TRP A 28 9.94 4.17 40.46
N GLU A 29 11.15 4.03 41.01
CA GLU A 29 12.12 3.03 40.57
C GLU A 29 11.57 1.60 40.81
N ILE A 30 11.07 1.32 42.02
CA ILE A 30 10.47 0.03 42.35
C ILE A 30 9.23 -0.25 41.49
N GLY A 31 8.36 0.75 41.34
CA GLY A 31 7.17 0.63 40.49
C GLY A 31 7.52 0.36 39.03
N GLY A 32 8.50 1.07 38.48
CA GLY A 32 9.03 0.88 37.13
C GLY A 32 9.57 -0.53 36.92
N MET A 33 10.44 -1.01 37.82
CA MET A 33 11.00 -2.36 37.74
C MET A 33 9.91 -3.43 37.85
N ALA A 34 8.94 -3.26 38.75
CA ALA A 34 7.82 -4.20 38.88
C ALA A 34 6.99 -4.27 37.59
N MET A 35 6.68 -3.12 36.98
CA MET A 35 5.95 -3.05 35.71
C MET A 35 6.74 -3.66 34.55
N GLU A 36 8.04 -3.47 34.53
CA GLU A 36 8.92 -4.05 33.51
C GLU A 36 9.01 -5.59 33.62
N ILE A 37 9.08 -6.12 34.85
CA ILE A 37 8.99 -7.57 35.09
C ILE A 37 7.62 -8.10 34.64
N MET A 38 6.53 -7.42 35.02
CA MET A 38 5.18 -7.77 34.59
C MET A 38 5.05 -7.75 33.07
N ARG A 39 5.65 -6.76 32.40
CA ARG A 39 5.65 -6.63 30.94
C ARG A 39 6.34 -7.81 30.28
N LYS A 40 7.57 -8.15 30.70
CA LYS A 40 8.32 -9.29 30.13
C LYS A 40 7.58 -10.61 30.33
N LEU A 41 6.98 -10.81 31.51
CA LEU A 41 6.15 -11.99 31.79
C LEU A 41 4.93 -12.12 30.88
N VAL A 42 4.31 -11.00 30.47
CA VAL A 42 3.13 -11.01 29.57
C VAL A 42 3.55 -11.06 28.10
N GLN A 43 4.62 -10.38 27.71
CA GLN A 43 5.08 -10.30 26.32
C GLN A 43 5.53 -11.66 25.78
N ASP A 44 6.34 -12.38 26.57
CA ASP A 44 6.97 -13.63 26.16
C ASP A 44 6.05 -14.85 26.31
N TYR A 45 4.83 -14.66 26.83
CA TYR A 45 3.91 -15.75 27.12
C TYR A 45 2.87 -15.95 26.01
N ASP A 46 2.78 -17.18 25.49
CA ASP A 46 1.72 -17.57 24.56
C ASP A 46 0.51 -18.14 25.30
N VAL A 47 -0.58 -17.37 25.23
CA VAL A 47 -1.84 -17.70 25.91
C VAL A 47 -2.56 -18.83 25.16
N SER A 48 -2.81 -19.93 25.87
CA SER A 48 -3.52 -21.12 25.37
C SER A 48 -4.65 -21.52 26.33
N ALA A 49 -5.63 -22.30 25.85
CA ALA A 49 -6.71 -22.79 26.70
C ALA A 49 -6.20 -23.58 27.91
N ASP A 50 -5.17 -24.43 27.72
CA ASP A 50 -4.55 -25.21 28.79
C ASP A 50 -3.90 -24.32 29.85
N SER A 51 -3.25 -23.22 29.44
CA SER A 51 -2.64 -22.27 30.37
C SER A 51 -3.66 -21.51 31.22
N VAL A 52 -4.85 -21.25 30.67
CA VAL A 52 -5.96 -20.61 31.39
C VAL A 52 -6.55 -21.59 32.41
N ILE A 53 -6.68 -22.88 32.06
CA ILE A 53 -7.13 -23.94 32.97
C ILE A 53 -6.13 -24.16 34.11
N ALA A 54 -4.84 -24.20 33.78
CA ALA A 54 -3.74 -24.35 34.74
C ALA A 54 -3.56 -23.12 35.66
N SER A 55 -4.19 -21.99 35.32
CA SER A 55 -4.11 -20.74 36.06
C SER A 55 -2.67 -20.22 36.17
N ASP A 56 -1.95 -20.26 35.05
CA ASP A 56 -0.56 -19.84 35.01
C ASP A 56 -0.40 -18.38 35.45
N PRO A 57 0.69 -18.03 36.15
CA PRO A 57 0.90 -16.67 36.67
C PRO A 57 0.72 -15.54 35.62
N PRO A 58 1.19 -15.66 34.37
CA PRO A 58 0.98 -14.64 33.34
C PRO A 58 -0.51 -14.47 32.96
N CYS A 59 -1.27 -15.56 32.83
CA CYS A 59 -2.71 -15.51 32.53
C CYS A 59 -3.50 -14.85 33.67
N ARG A 60 -3.15 -15.15 34.93
CA ARG A 60 -3.77 -14.49 36.09
C ARG A 60 -3.43 -13.00 36.16
N LEU A 61 -2.19 -12.64 35.87
CA LEU A 61 -1.76 -11.25 35.81
C LEU A 61 -2.54 -10.49 34.73
N LEU A 62 -2.58 -11.04 33.51
CA LEU A 62 -3.33 -10.45 32.40
C LEU A 62 -4.82 -10.30 32.75
N ALA A 63 -5.45 -11.34 33.30
CA ALA A 63 -6.84 -11.28 33.76
C ALA A 63 -7.04 -10.17 34.82
N SER A 64 -6.12 -10.02 35.77
CA SER A 64 -6.22 -8.99 36.80
C SER A 64 -6.12 -7.56 36.25
N ILE A 65 -5.32 -7.35 35.20
CA ILE A 65 -5.18 -6.06 34.50
C ILE A 65 -6.41 -5.78 33.62
N MET A 66 -7.00 -6.81 33.01
CA MET A 66 -8.20 -6.70 32.18
C MET A 66 -9.52 -6.64 32.99
N THR A 67 -9.44 -6.60 34.32
CA THR A 67 -10.58 -6.33 35.22
C THR A 67 -10.44 -4.95 35.85
N ASP A 68 -11.55 -4.31 36.23
CA ASP A 68 -11.54 -3.03 36.96
C ASP A 68 -11.07 -3.22 38.42
N GLY A 69 -9.78 -3.53 38.55
CA GLY A 69 -9.11 -3.81 39.82
C GLY A 69 -8.15 -2.70 40.25
N PRO A 70 -7.59 -2.79 41.47
CA PRO A 70 -6.65 -1.80 41.98
C PRO A 70 -5.38 -1.71 41.12
N LEU A 71 -4.92 -2.83 40.53
CA LEU A 71 -3.74 -2.87 39.68
C LEU A 71 -3.93 -2.02 38.41
N PHE A 72 -5.04 -2.23 37.69
CA PHE A 72 -5.39 -1.41 36.52
C PHE A 72 -5.50 0.07 36.89
N ARG A 73 -6.23 0.39 37.97
CA ARG A 73 -6.41 1.79 38.42
C ARG A 73 -5.08 2.46 38.79
N SER A 74 -4.15 1.73 39.43
CA SER A 74 -2.82 2.25 39.73
C SER A 74 -2.02 2.54 38.47
N ILE A 75 -1.99 1.61 37.51
CA ILE A 75 -1.32 1.81 36.20
C ILE A 75 -1.92 2.99 35.45
N ALA A 76 -3.25 3.04 35.35
CA ALA A 76 -3.97 4.10 34.66
C ALA A 76 -3.75 5.47 35.34
N SER A 77 -3.75 5.52 36.68
CA SER A 77 -3.47 6.75 37.42
C SER A 77 -2.05 7.27 37.19
N LEU A 78 -1.06 6.38 37.04
CA LEU A 78 0.33 6.74 36.77
C LEU A 78 0.48 7.35 35.37
N ILE A 79 -0.22 6.81 34.37
CA ILE A 79 -0.24 7.34 33.00
C ILE A 79 -0.85 8.76 32.98
N VAL A 80 -1.96 8.97 33.69
CA VAL A 80 -2.61 10.29 33.76
C VAL A 80 -1.75 11.31 34.51
N GLU A 81 -1.19 10.92 35.66
CA GLU A 81 -0.28 11.76 36.43
C GLU A 81 1.00 12.08 35.66
N GLY A 82 1.44 11.16 34.79
CA GLY A 82 2.55 11.33 33.87
C GLY A 82 2.40 12.59 33.01
N ILE A 83 1.30 12.71 32.28
CA ILE A 83 1.05 13.87 31.41
C ILE A 83 0.91 15.15 32.22
N ARG A 84 0.18 15.08 33.35
CA ARG A 84 -0.03 16.24 34.23
C ARG A 84 1.30 16.86 34.69
N LEU A 85 2.29 16.03 35.01
CA LEU A 85 3.61 16.47 35.45
C LEU A 85 4.55 16.83 34.28
N LEU A 86 4.44 16.15 33.14
CA LEU A 86 5.20 16.48 31.94
C LEU A 86 4.79 17.84 31.35
N ASP A 87 3.50 18.19 31.40
CA ASP A 87 2.96 19.47 30.95
C ASP A 87 3.33 20.65 31.85
N GLN A 88 3.77 20.39 33.09
CA GLN A 88 4.21 21.44 34.03
C GLN A 88 5.65 21.94 33.74
N PHE A 89 6.40 21.27 32.85
CA PHE A 89 7.78 21.63 32.43
C PHE A 89 8.82 21.82 33.56
N ASP A 90 8.48 21.53 34.82
CA ASP A 90 9.37 21.71 35.97
C ASP A 90 10.30 20.49 36.18
N ASP A 91 11.56 20.77 36.55
CA ASP A 91 12.50 19.73 36.96
C ASP A 91 12.31 19.37 38.43
N PHE A 92 11.82 18.16 38.69
CA PHE A 92 11.70 17.61 40.03
C PHE A 92 12.69 16.46 40.27
N THR A 93 13.04 16.24 41.53
CA THR A 93 13.92 15.13 41.94
C THR A 93 13.23 13.78 41.69
N GLY A 94 13.87 12.88 40.94
CA GLY A 94 13.28 11.59 40.56
C GLY A 94 12.57 11.60 39.19
N LYS A 95 12.74 12.65 38.38
CA LYS A 95 12.08 12.81 37.07
C LYS A 95 12.43 11.70 36.08
N LYS A 96 13.69 11.26 36.02
CA LYS A 96 14.12 10.18 35.12
C LYS A 96 13.49 8.84 35.53
N GLU A 97 13.46 8.57 36.83
CA GLU A 97 12.88 7.37 37.40
C GLU A 97 11.36 7.35 37.17
N PHE A 98 10.71 8.51 37.26
CA PHE A 98 9.29 8.69 36.93
C PHE A 98 9.00 8.54 35.42
N GLU A 99 9.83 9.13 34.55
CA GLU A 99 9.76 8.94 33.09
C GLU A 99 9.90 7.45 32.73
N ASN A 100 10.82 6.73 33.37
CA ASN A 100 10.98 5.29 33.18
C ASN A 100 9.77 4.49 33.70
N ALA A 101 9.20 4.88 34.85
CA ALA A 101 8.01 4.22 35.40
C ALA A 101 6.79 4.41 34.50
N THR A 102 6.56 5.63 33.99
CA THR A 102 5.47 5.93 33.05
C THR A 102 5.67 5.22 31.71
N LEU A 103 6.90 5.10 31.21
CA LEU A 103 7.20 4.30 30.02
C LEU A 103 6.88 2.82 30.25
N SER A 104 7.30 2.26 31.39
CA SER A 104 7.04 0.87 31.75
C SER A 104 5.54 0.59 31.87
N ALA A 105 4.78 1.56 32.40
CA ALA A 105 3.32 1.50 32.45
C ALA A 105 2.70 1.45 31.05
N LEU A 106 3.09 2.35 30.15
CA LEU A 106 2.61 2.38 28.77
C LEU A 106 2.95 1.07 28.03
N ARG A 107 4.18 0.59 28.13
CA ARG A 107 4.61 -0.67 27.49
C ARG A 107 3.90 -1.90 28.08
N LEU A 108 3.57 -1.89 29.37
CA LEU A 108 2.76 -2.95 29.98
C LEU A 108 1.33 -2.94 29.42
N VAL A 109 0.71 -1.75 29.28
CA VAL A 109 -0.62 -1.61 28.67
C VAL A 109 -0.58 -2.08 27.22
N GLU A 110 0.43 -1.68 26.44
CA GLU A 110 0.67 -2.15 25.06
C GLU A 110 0.68 -3.68 25.00
N ALA A 111 1.51 -4.34 25.82
CA ALA A 111 1.62 -5.79 25.85
C ALA A 111 0.29 -6.48 26.24
N CYS A 112 -0.45 -5.91 27.18
CA CYS A 112 -1.75 -6.45 27.59
C CYS A 112 -2.81 -6.30 26.49
N VAL A 113 -2.87 -5.14 25.82
CA VAL A 113 -3.79 -4.93 24.68
C VAL A 113 -3.44 -5.88 23.53
N ALA A 114 -2.16 -6.11 23.26
CA ALA A 114 -1.71 -7.06 22.23
C ALA A 114 -2.16 -8.50 22.51
N ARG A 115 -2.23 -8.92 23.79
CA ARG A 115 -2.66 -10.28 24.20
C ARG A 115 -4.13 -10.40 24.62
N GLN A 116 -4.91 -9.32 24.56
CA GLN A 116 -6.34 -9.33 24.90
C GLN A 116 -7.15 -10.36 24.09
N VAL A 117 -7.04 -10.34 22.75
CA VAL A 117 -7.82 -11.25 21.88
C VAL A 117 -7.46 -12.73 22.11
N PRO A 118 -6.18 -13.14 22.10
CA PRO A 118 -5.79 -14.50 22.45
C PRO A 118 -6.32 -14.95 23.82
N MET A 119 -6.35 -14.04 24.81
CA MET A 119 -6.88 -14.35 26.14
C MET A 119 -8.39 -14.56 26.13
N GLU A 120 -9.15 -13.70 25.45
CA GLU A 120 -10.59 -13.87 25.31
C GLU A 120 -10.95 -15.16 24.57
N ASP A 121 -10.22 -15.50 23.51
CA ASP A 121 -10.39 -16.75 22.76
C ASP A 121 -10.04 -17.97 23.63
N ALA A 122 -8.95 -17.91 24.40
CA ALA A 122 -8.55 -18.98 25.33
C ALA A 122 -9.55 -19.16 26.48
N ILE A 123 -10.11 -18.08 27.03
CA ILE A 123 -11.18 -18.14 28.04
C ILE A 123 -12.41 -18.83 27.44
N ARG A 124 -12.82 -18.43 26.24
CA ARG A 124 -13.96 -19.05 25.52
C ARG A 124 -13.72 -20.55 25.26
N ALA A 125 -12.50 -20.95 24.90
CA ALA A 125 -12.15 -22.35 24.66
C ALA A 125 -12.01 -23.19 25.94
N SER A 126 -11.55 -22.59 27.03
CA SER A 126 -11.29 -23.29 28.31
C SER A 126 -12.54 -23.60 29.14
N ASN A 127 -13.70 -23.00 28.82
CA ASN A 127 -14.93 -23.05 29.62
C ASN A 127 -14.75 -22.65 31.10
N VAL A 128 -13.69 -21.91 31.43
CA VAL A 128 -13.48 -21.37 32.78
C VAL A 128 -14.41 -20.17 32.98
N ALA A 129 -15.08 -20.11 34.14
CA ALA A 129 -15.94 -18.99 34.52
C ALA A 129 -15.12 -17.74 34.95
N LEU A 130 -14.22 -17.27 34.10
CA LEU A 130 -13.44 -16.05 34.30
C LEU A 130 -14.13 -14.90 33.57
N ILE A 131 -14.58 -13.89 34.32
CA ILE A 131 -15.19 -12.68 33.75
C ILE A 131 -14.10 -11.64 33.56
N VAL A 132 -13.96 -11.18 32.32
CA VAL A 132 -12.99 -10.15 31.93
C VAL A 132 -13.74 -9.07 31.16
N SER A 133 -13.44 -7.79 31.44
CA SER A 133 -14.12 -6.65 30.81
C SER A 133 -13.48 -6.23 29.49
N GLY A 134 -12.20 -6.52 29.30
CA GLY A 134 -11.40 -6.06 28.16
C GLY A 134 -10.79 -4.67 28.41
N LEU A 135 -9.56 -4.45 27.97
CA LEU A 135 -8.87 -3.16 28.17
C LEU A 135 -9.49 -2.05 27.33
N ASP A 136 -10.06 -2.41 26.19
CA ASP A 136 -10.85 -1.52 25.34
C ASP A 136 -12.01 -0.87 26.10
N THR A 137 -12.76 -1.63 26.91
CA THR A 137 -13.87 -1.08 27.71
C THR A 137 -13.36 -0.33 28.94
N LEU A 138 -12.32 -0.85 29.61
CA LEU A 138 -11.73 -0.23 30.80
C LEU A 138 -11.13 1.14 30.49
N LEU A 139 -10.44 1.31 29.37
CA LEU A 139 -9.89 2.61 28.95
C LEU A 139 -10.99 3.63 28.58
N GLN A 140 -12.24 3.20 28.43
CA GLN A 140 -13.39 4.08 28.21
C GLN A 140 -14.14 4.42 29.51
N THR A 141 -13.75 3.84 30.65
CA THR A 141 -14.38 4.10 31.94
C THR A 141 -14.06 5.50 32.47
N LEU A 142 -14.86 5.94 33.44
CA LEU A 142 -14.64 7.21 34.11
C LEU A 142 -13.39 7.12 34.99
N ASN A 143 -12.45 8.03 34.78
CA ASN A 143 -11.31 8.18 35.64
C ASN A 143 -11.78 8.69 37.02
N PRO A 144 -11.46 7.99 38.12
CA PRO A 144 -11.92 8.38 39.46
C PRO A 144 -11.32 9.71 39.93
N ALA A 145 -10.20 10.16 39.34
CA ALA A 145 -9.56 11.42 39.71
C ALA A 145 -10.20 12.64 39.01
N THR A 146 -10.56 12.50 37.73
CA THR A 146 -11.08 13.62 36.92
C THR A 146 -12.59 13.54 36.69
N MET A 147 -13.23 12.41 37.03
CA MET A 147 -14.64 12.10 36.75
C MET A 147 -15.00 12.18 35.26
N HIS A 148 -14.01 12.03 34.38
CA HIS A 148 -14.15 12.05 32.93
C HIS A 148 -13.55 10.79 32.32
N ALA A 149 -14.06 10.36 31.16
CA ALA A 149 -13.45 9.29 30.37
C ALA A 149 -12.32 9.89 29.53
N ASP A 150 -11.15 10.04 30.14
CA ASP A 150 -10.01 10.79 29.59
C ASP A 150 -8.76 9.92 29.34
N TYR A 151 -8.77 8.63 29.69
CA TYR A 151 -7.60 7.76 29.52
C TYR A 151 -7.09 7.70 28.08
N LEU A 152 -7.97 7.58 27.07
CA LEU A 152 -7.58 7.57 25.66
C LEU A 152 -7.00 8.92 25.20
N THR A 153 -7.60 10.01 25.64
CA THR A 153 -7.11 11.38 25.37
C THR A 153 -5.72 11.57 25.96
N ASN A 154 -5.53 11.13 27.21
CA ASN A 154 -4.26 11.19 27.91
C ASN A 154 -3.19 10.33 27.19
N ILE A 155 -3.49 9.09 26.82
CA ILE A 155 -2.57 8.25 26.04
C ILE A 155 -2.15 8.96 24.73
N ALA A 156 -3.09 9.59 24.02
CA ALA A 156 -2.77 10.37 22.82
C ALA A 156 -1.92 11.62 23.09
N SER A 157 -2.09 12.28 24.24
CA SER A 157 -1.29 13.45 24.63
C SER A 157 0.21 13.16 24.77
N TYR A 158 0.62 11.91 25.01
CA TYR A 158 2.05 11.55 24.99
C TYR A 158 2.72 11.79 23.63
N LEU A 159 1.95 11.83 22.53
CA LEU A 159 2.48 12.16 21.20
C LEU A 159 2.97 13.61 21.12
N GLN A 160 2.41 14.53 21.91
CA GLN A 160 2.88 15.93 21.98
C GLN A 160 4.30 16.05 22.54
N HIS A 161 4.73 15.05 23.32
CA HIS A 161 6.05 14.99 23.95
C HIS A 161 7.04 14.13 23.16
N ASN A 162 6.71 13.74 21.92
CA ASN A 162 7.58 12.91 21.07
C ASN A 162 8.97 13.55 20.84
N ASP A 163 9.05 14.88 20.96
CA ASP A 163 10.31 15.64 20.88
C ASP A 163 11.30 15.39 22.01
N ARG A 164 10.83 14.98 23.18
CA ARG A 164 11.69 14.73 24.35
C ARG A 164 11.69 13.28 24.76
N LEU A 165 10.55 12.61 24.54
CA LEU A 165 10.26 11.26 25.02
C LEU A 165 9.75 10.39 23.85
N PRO A 166 10.59 10.10 22.84
CA PRO A 166 10.18 9.37 21.65
C PRO A 166 9.72 7.93 21.96
N ARG A 167 10.27 7.32 23.02
CA ARG A 167 9.86 5.98 23.48
C ARG A 167 8.42 5.95 24.02
N HIS A 168 8.00 7.00 24.71
CA HIS A 168 6.62 7.14 25.20
C HIS A 168 5.66 7.37 24.04
N GLY A 169 6.06 8.22 23.08
CA GLY A 169 5.31 8.45 21.84
C GLY A 169 5.10 7.16 21.04
N LEU A 170 6.15 6.33 20.92
CA LEU A 170 6.05 5.03 20.25
C LEU A 170 5.07 4.09 20.95
N ALA A 171 5.16 3.93 22.27
CA ALA A 171 4.25 3.08 23.03
C ALA A 171 2.80 3.55 22.91
N ALA A 172 2.56 4.87 22.98
CA ALA A 172 1.25 5.46 22.77
C ALA A 172 0.70 5.18 21.36
N ALA A 173 1.51 5.37 20.32
CA ALA A 173 1.13 5.10 18.93
C ALA A 173 0.76 3.62 18.70
N LYS A 174 1.52 2.68 19.30
CA LYS A 174 1.21 1.25 19.24
C LYS A 174 -0.11 0.91 19.94
N ILE A 175 -0.36 1.46 21.13
CA ILE A 175 -1.65 1.27 21.83
C ILE A 175 -2.81 1.77 20.97
N ILE A 176 -2.68 2.98 20.42
CA ILE A 176 -3.72 3.57 19.56
C ILE A 176 -3.98 2.68 18.34
N ARG A 177 -2.92 2.23 17.65
CA ARG A 177 -3.06 1.32 16.51
C ARG A 177 -3.75 0.01 16.87
N LEU A 178 -3.29 -0.68 17.92
CA LEU A 178 -3.86 -1.95 18.35
C LEU A 178 -5.34 -1.84 18.72
N LEU A 179 -5.75 -0.74 19.36
CA LEU A 179 -7.15 -0.47 19.67
C LEU A 179 -7.97 -0.15 18.41
N SER A 180 -7.42 0.65 17.51
CA SER A 180 -8.06 1.09 16.25
C SER A 180 -8.32 -0.05 15.27
N ASP A 181 -7.38 -0.98 15.14
CA ASP A 181 -7.46 -2.12 14.23
C ASP A 181 -8.46 -3.18 14.73
N ARG A 182 -8.38 -3.54 16.01
CA ARG A 182 -9.09 -4.71 16.56
C ARG A 182 -10.57 -4.45 16.88
N LEU A 183 -10.96 -3.19 17.13
CA LEU A 183 -12.31 -2.84 17.56
C LEU A 183 -12.92 -1.73 16.69
N PRO A 184 -13.64 -2.06 15.61
CA PRO A 184 -14.30 -1.06 14.76
C PRO A 184 -15.19 -0.08 15.55
N THR A 185 -15.78 -0.54 16.65
CA THR A 185 -16.67 0.26 17.52
C THR A 185 -15.96 1.35 18.32
N ILE A 186 -14.63 1.29 18.49
CA ILE A 186 -13.88 2.31 19.25
C ILE A 186 -13.54 3.54 18.41
N GLN A 187 -13.49 3.39 17.08
CA GLN A 187 -13.19 4.44 16.11
C GLN A 187 -14.04 5.71 16.28
N PRO A 188 -15.39 5.65 16.31
CA PRO A 188 -16.22 6.84 16.53
C PRO A 188 -16.02 7.44 17.92
N LYS A 189 -15.65 6.62 18.91
CA LYS A 189 -15.39 7.07 20.28
C LYS A 189 -14.08 7.83 20.38
N PHE A 190 -13.03 7.42 19.66
CA PHE A 190 -11.80 8.21 19.54
C PHE A 190 -12.10 9.64 19.09
N VAL A 191 -12.86 9.77 18.01
CA VAL A 191 -13.26 11.08 17.48
C VAL A 191 -14.08 11.87 18.52
N GLN A 192 -15.01 11.21 19.21
CA GLN A 192 -15.80 11.85 20.26
C GLN A 192 -14.92 12.36 21.42
N TYR A 193 -14.01 11.53 21.94
CA TYR A 193 -13.16 11.91 23.07
C TYR A 193 -12.15 12.99 22.72
N PHE A 194 -11.56 12.94 21.53
CA PHE A 194 -10.59 13.95 21.08
C PHE A 194 -11.24 15.30 20.77
N THR A 195 -12.53 15.33 20.44
CA THR A 195 -13.25 16.58 20.11
C THR A 195 -14.02 17.21 21.28
N LYS A 196 -14.31 16.46 22.36
CA LYS A 196 -15.24 16.88 23.42
C LYS A 196 -14.81 18.11 24.25
N ASN A 197 -13.51 18.34 24.43
CA ASN A 197 -12.98 19.30 25.41
C ASN A 197 -12.22 20.50 24.80
N ASN A 198 -12.42 20.83 23.52
CA ASN A 198 -11.58 21.80 22.76
C ASN A 198 -10.08 21.44 22.65
N SER A 199 -9.61 20.38 23.31
CA SER A 199 -8.25 19.82 23.20
C SER A 199 -7.96 19.19 21.83
N GLY A 200 -8.94 19.12 20.92
CA GLY A 200 -8.76 18.50 19.61
C GLY A 200 -7.62 19.09 18.79
N ARG A 201 -7.35 20.40 18.94
CA ARG A 201 -6.20 21.05 18.28
C ARG A 201 -4.86 20.64 18.88
N GLU A 202 -4.78 20.51 20.20
CA GLU A 202 -3.55 20.11 20.90
C GLU A 202 -3.21 18.65 20.60
N ILE A 203 -4.22 17.78 20.64
CA ILE A 203 -4.09 16.36 20.30
C ILE A 203 -3.69 16.21 18.83
N LEU A 204 -4.36 16.92 17.91
CA LEU A 204 -4.01 16.93 16.50
C LEU A 204 -2.56 17.43 16.30
N GLY A 205 -2.14 18.47 17.04
CA GLY A 205 -0.76 18.93 17.06
C GLY A 205 0.22 17.80 17.41
N GLY A 206 -0.04 17.04 18.46
CA GLY A 206 0.79 15.88 18.82
C GLY A 206 0.86 14.81 17.73
N PHE A 207 -0.24 14.52 17.02
CA PHE A 207 -0.20 13.62 15.86
C PHE A 207 0.61 14.20 14.68
N VAL A 208 0.53 15.51 14.44
CA VAL A 208 1.30 16.21 13.40
C VAL A 208 2.79 16.15 13.72
N ASP A 209 3.18 16.45 14.96
CA ASP A 209 4.56 16.43 15.42
C ASP A 209 5.14 15.02 15.30
N ALA A 210 4.37 14.00 15.71
CA ALA A 210 4.74 12.60 15.61
C ALA A 210 4.82 12.05 14.17
N THR A 211 4.18 12.69 13.20
CA THR A 211 4.24 12.32 11.76
C THR A 211 5.19 13.20 10.94
N SER A 212 5.80 14.21 11.57
CA SER A 212 6.75 15.10 10.92
C SER A 212 8.07 14.38 10.57
N ILE A 213 8.80 14.91 9.59
CA ILE A 213 10.13 14.37 9.19
C ILE A 213 11.30 14.96 10.00
N VAL A 214 11.01 15.72 11.05
CA VAL A 214 12.04 16.43 11.83
C VAL A 214 12.81 15.42 12.68
N ASP A 215 14.14 15.39 12.52
CA ASP A 215 15.04 14.48 13.23
C ASP A 215 14.65 12.99 13.12
N VAL A 216 14.28 12.54 11.91
CA VAL A 216 13.87 11.16 11.64
C VAL A 216 14.93 10.38 10.87
N GLU A 217 15.26 9.18 11.39
CA GLU A 217 16.14 8.18 10.75
C GLU A 217 15.42 6.84 10.60
N LEU A 218 14.74 6.60 9.48
CA LEU A 218 14.10 5.32 9.15
C LEU A 218 14.37 4.94 7.69
N GLU A 219 15.29 4.01 7.50
CA GLU A 219 15.57 3.41 6.20
C GLU A 219 14.61 2.27 5.86
N PHE A 220 14.27 2.12 4.59
CA PHE A 220 13.43 1.02 4.12
C PHE A 220 14.14 -0.34 4.22
N GLY A 221 13.42 -1.38 4.66
CA GLY A 221 13.93 -2.75 4.76
C GLY A 221 14.75 -3.05 6.03
N VAL A 222 14.99 -2.05 6.89
CA VAL A 222 15.77 -2.18 8.12
C VAL A 222 14.83 -2.29 9.33
N GLU A 223 14.56 -3.53 9.75
CA GLU A 223 13.89 -3.85 11.02
C GLU A 223 14.96 -3.83 12.13
N VAL A 224 14.71 -3.09 13.22
CA VAL A 224 15.65 -2.92 14.35
C VAL A 224 14.85 -2.96 15.64
N ASP A 225 15.43 -3.53 16.69
CA ASP A 225 14.80 -3.63 18.01
C ASP A 225 14.47 -2.24 18.60
N ASP A 226 13.47 -2.17 19.48
CA ASP A 226 12.96 -0.93 20.06
C ASP A 226 13.87 -0.37 21.17
N ASP A 227 14.70 -1.21 21.80
CA ASP A 227 15.48 -0.83 22.98
C ASP A 227 16.90 -0.29 22.66
N ASP A 228 17.49 -0.64 21.50
CA ASP A 228 18.87 -0.27 21.09
C ASP A 228 18.96 0.92 20.11
N ARG A 229 17.84 1.58 19.79
CA ARG A 229 17.78 2.64 18.76
C ARG A 229 18.16 4.03 19.28
N ARG A 230 18.69 4.86 18.36
CA ARG A 230 18.74 6.32 18.49
C ARG A 230 17.32 6.89 18.49
N ASP A 231 17.12 8.00 19.21
CA ASP A 231 15.83 8.70 19.30
C ASP A 231 15.22 9.03 17.93
N ALA A 232 16.05 9.38 16.95
CA ALA A 232 15.61 9.66 15.57
C ALA A 232 14.95 8.45 14.87
N ALA A 233 15.45 7.24 15.14
CA ALA A 233 14.89 6.01 14.57
C ALA A 233 13.60 5.57 15.25
N ILE A 234 13.43 5.94 16.52
CA ILE A 234 12.19 5.72 17.26
C ILE A 234 11.10 6.64 16.71
N ARG A 235 11.40 7.93 16.47
CA ARG A 235 10.47 8.87 15.84
C ARG A 235 9.98 8.40 14.48
N GLY A 236 10.89 7.92 13.63
CA GLY A 236 10.53 7.35 12.34
C GLY A 236 9.60 6.14 12.48
N LYS A 237 9.88 5.23 13.43
CA LYS A 237 9.00 4.08 13.69
C LYS A 237 7.63 4.52 14.19
N THR A 238 7.55 5.53 15.05
CA THR A 238 6.29 6.15 15.51
C THR A 238 5.47 6.67 14.33
N ALA A 239 6.08 7.45 13.44
CA ALA A 239 5.42 7.96 12.23
C ALA A 239 4.91 6.84 11.33
N ARG A 240 5.71 5.78 11.10
CA ARG A 240 5.31 4.59 10.31
C ARG A 240 4.05 3.95 10.91
N ILE A 241 4.05 3.69 12.22
CA ILE A 241 2.94 3.05 12.94
C ILE A 241 1.67 3.91 12.86
N LEU A 242 1.79 5.24 12.96
CA LEU A 242 0.64 6.13 12.84
C LEU A 242 0.05 6.13 11.42
N PHE A 243 0.89 6.17 10.37
CA PHE A 243 0.40 6.05 9.00
C PHE A 243 -0.30 4.71 8.75
N GLU A 244 0.26 3.61 9.26
CA GLU A 244 -0.37 2.29 9.19
C GLU A 244 -1.71 2.27 9.94
N ALA A 245 -1.78 2.85 11.14
CA ALA A 245 -3.01 2.95 11.92
C ALA A 245 -4.09 3.76 11.17
N PHE A 246 -3.71 4.81 10.44
CA PHE A 246 -4.66 5.58 9.63
C PHE A 246 -5.19 4.77 8.45
N ILE A 247 -4.33 4.03 7.76
CA ILE A 247 -4.73 3.17 6.64
C ILE A 247 -5.67 2.07 7.12
N GLU A 248 -5.34 1.37 8.21
CA GLU A 248 -6.19 0.36 8.85
C GLU A 248 -7.55 0.95 9.27
N SER A 249 -7.54 2.13 9.88
CA SER A 249 -8.76 2.84 10.30
C SER A 249 -9.68 3.21 9.13
N LEU A 250 -9.11 3.56 7.97
CA LEU A 250 -9.88 3.86 6.75
C LEU A 250 -10.53 2.60 6.14
N HIS A 251 -9.86 1.45 6.21
CA HIS A 251 -10.41 0.18 5.72
C HIS A 251 -11.52 -0.37 6.64
N VAL A 252 -11.36 -0.24 7.96
CA VAL A 252 -12.31 -0.75 8.95
C VAL A 252 -13.52 0.18 9.11
N GLY A 253 -13.32 1.50 9.06
CA GLY A 253 -14.32 2.52 9.37
C GLY A 253 -15.02 3.13 8.15
N VAL A 254 -15.46 2.31 7.18
CA VAL A 254 -16.10 2.81 5.95
C VAL A 254 -17.43 3.52 6.27
N GLY A 255 -17.53 4.80 5.93
CA GLY A 255 -18.79 5.57 6.01
C GLY A 255 -19.10 6.23 7.35
N GLY A 256 -18.13 6.34 8.27
CA GLY A 256 -18.33 6.92 9.60
C GLY A 256 -17.09 7.60 10.19
N PRO A 257 -17.24 8.33 11.32
CA PRO A 257 -16.12 9.01 11.96
C PRO A 257 -15.11 7.98 12.49
N ASN A 258 -13.86 8.12 12.07
CA ASN A 258 -12.75 7.27 12.49
C ASN A 258 -11.50 8.10 12.82
N LEU A 259 -10.48 7.44 13.40
CA LEU A 259 -9.22 8.08 13.80
C LEU A 259 -8.55 8.82 12.65
N ALA A 260 -8.54 8.23 11.45
CA ALA A 260 -7.90 8.81 10.27
C ALA A 260 -8.60 10.10 9.82
N ILE A 261 -9.93 10.12 9.76
CA ILE A 261 -10.72 11.32 9.42
C ILE A 261 -10.37 12.48 10.35
N PHE A 262 -10.24 12.23 11.66
CA PHE A 262 -9.81 13.24 12.62
C PHE A 262 -8.36 13.69 12.42
N ALA A 263 -7.40 12.75 12.42
CA ALA A 263 -5.97 13.06 12.39
C ALA A 263 -5.50 13.69 11.06
N LEU A 264 -6.20 13.41 9.96
CA LEU A 264 -5.89 13.96 8.64
C LEU A 264 -6.55 15.31 8.39
N GLY A 265 -7.41 15.78 9.31
CA GLY A 265 -8.03 17.11 9.25
C GLY A 265 -9.31 17.18 8.42
N PHE A 266 -10.00 16.05 8.20
CA PHE A 266 -11.31 16.04 7.57
C PHE A 266 -12.42 16.45 8.55
N ASP A 267 -13.54 16.96 8.03
CA ASP A 267 -14.73 17.16 8.86
C ASP A 267 -15.29 15.80 9.31
N THR A 268 -15.27 15.58 10.63
CA THR A 268 -15.79 14.39 11.31
C THR A 268 -17.23 14.02 10.97
N ARG A 269 -18.05 14.98 10.53
CA ARG A 269 -19.47 14.73 10.19
C ARG A 269 -19.70 14.56 8.70
N ARG A 270 -18.95 15.29 7.86
CA ARG A 270 -19.13 15.34 6.41
C ARG A 270 -17.78 15.37 5.69
N PRO A 271 -17.04 14.25 5.70
CA PRO A 271 -15.71 14.18 5.10
C PRO A 271 -15.68 14.63 3.63
N HIS A 272 -16.71 14.28 2.85
CA HIS A 272 -16.84 14.64 1.42
C HIS A 272 -16.98 16.14 1.13
N LEU A 273 -17.37 16.96 2.11
CA LEU A 273 -17.47 18.43 1.95
C LEU A 273 -16.26 19.16 2.52
N THR A 274 -15.26 18.44 3.01
CA THR A 274 -14.06 19.07 3.59
C THR A 274 -13.36 19.89 2.52
N ASN A 275 -13.06 21.16 2.82
CA ASN A 275 -12.16 21.97 2.01
C ASN A 275 -10.78 21.97 2.66
N ILE A 276 -9.89 21.14 2.14
CA ILE A 276 -8.52 21.04 2.66
C ILE A 276 -7.72 22.21 2.07
N GLU A 277 -7.07 22.97 2.95
CA GLU A 277 -6.28 24.15 2.59
C GLU A 277 -4.89 24.05 3.24
N ASN A 278 -3.93 24.81 2.72
CA ASN A 278 -2.60 24.86 3.33
C ASN A 278 -2.68 25.38 4.78
N PRO A 279 -1.77 24.94 5.67
CA PRO A 279 -1.80 25.33 7.08
C PRO A 279 -1.77 26.84 7.24
N GLY A 280 -2.68 27.38 8.06
CA GLY A 280 -2.79 28.82 8.33
C GLY A 280 -3.64 29.62 7.34
N VAL A 281 -3.99 29.06 6.17
CA VAL A 281 -4.98 29.67 5.27
C VAL A 281 -6.38 29.49 5.88
N ASN A 282 -7.15 30.59 5.99
CA ASN A 282 -8.46 30.63 6.66
C ASN A 282 -8.50 30.02 8.09
N GLY A 283 -7.33 29.94 8.76
CA GLY A 283 -7.22 29.29 10.06
C GLY A 283 -7.31 27.75 10.02
N PHE A 284 -7.10 27.13 8.85
CA PHE A 284 -7.02 25.68 8.70
C PHE A 284 -5.81 25.14 9.48
N PRO A 285 -6.00 24.18 10.40
CA PRO A 285 -4.91 23.63 11.19
C PRO A 285 -3.99 22.76 10.33
N GLN A 286 -2.72 22.70 10.69
CA GLN A 286 -1.84 21.65 10.15
C GLN A 286 -2.38 20.28 10.56
N SER A 287 -2.29 19.30 9.66
CA SER A 287 -2.81 17.95 9.86
C SER A 287 -1.82 16.90 9.36
N CYS A 288 -2.03 15.63 9.72
CA CYS A 288 -1.13 14.55 9.31
C CYS A 288 -1.13 14.32 7.79
N LEU A 289 -2.18 14.77 7.08
CA LEU A 289 -2.23 14.75 5.62
C LEU A 289 -1.13 15.64 5.02
N HIS A 290 -0.90 16.81 5.62
CA HIS A 290 0.17 17.71 5.20
C HIS A 290 1.55 17.08 5.39
N SER A 291 1.76 16.36 6.50
CA SER A 291 2.99 15.62 6.74
C SER A 291 3.20 14.54 5.67
N ALA A 292 2.15 13.77 5.32
CA ALA A 292 2.21 12.75 4.27
C ALA A 292 2.51 13.36 2.88
N VAL A 293 1.83 14.44 2.51
CA VAL A 293 2.08 15.18 1.26
C VAL A 293 3.50 15.72 1.21
N HIS A 294 4.00 16.27 2.32
CA HIS A 294 5.36 16.77 2.42
C HIS A 294 6.40 15.65 2.21
N ILE A 295 6.22 14.49 2.84
CA ILE A 295 7.11 13.33 2.66
C ILE A 295 7.21 12.92 1.19
N VAL A 296 6.07 12.79 0.50
CA VAL A 296 6.04 12.38 -0.91
C VAL A 296 6.63 13.49 -1.80
N LYS A 297 6.38 14.76 -1.49
CA LYS A 297 6.97 15.89 -2.24
C LYS A 297 8.49 15.89 -2.16
N GLN A 298 9.09 15.57 -1.02
CA GLN A 298 10.55 15.49 -0.87
C GLN A 298 11.15 14.44 -1.82
N VAL A 299 10.44 13.33 -2.07
CA VAL A 299 10.87 12.31 -3.04
C VAL A 299 10.81 12.83 -4.48
N ILE A 300 9.79 13.63 -4.81
CA ILE A 300 9.65 14.23 -6.15
C ILE A 300 10.79 15.24 -6.41
N THR A 301 11.20 16.01 -5.40
CA THR A 301 12.23 17.05 -5.53
C THR A 301 13.66 16.54 -5.37
N SER A 302 13.86 15.39 -4.73
CA SER A 302 15.19 14.80 -4.54
C SER A 302 15.74 14.19 -5.83
N GLU A 303 17.05 14.27 -6.04
CA GLU A 303 17.74 13.56 -7.13
C GLU A 303 17.69 12.03 -6.91
N ASP A 304 17.87 11.60 -5.65
CA ASP A 304 17.80 10.20 -5.20
C ASP A 304 16.84 10.07 -4.00
N GLY A 305 15.55 9.87 -4.28
CA GLY A 305 14.51 9.77 -3.25
C GLY A 305 14.63 8.55 -2.32
N TYR A 306 15.41 7.54 -2.70
CA TYR A 306 15.54 6.26 -1.98
C TYR A 306 16.56 6.28 -0.85
N THR A 307 17.53 7.21 -0.89
CA THR A 307 18.60 7.35 0.10
C THR A 307 18.29 8.41 1.16
N LEU A 308 17.05 8.93 1.16
CA LEU A 308 16.61 9.87 2.19
C LEU A 308 16.63 9.17 3.56
N PRO A 309 16.97 9.91 4.64
CA PRO A 309 17.05 9.33 5.98
C PRO A 309 15.69 8.82 6.47
N PHE A 310 14.58 9.23 5.85
CA PHE A 310 13.21 8.77 6.14
C PHE A 310 12.61 7.93 5.00
N SER A 311 13.41 7.28 4.17
CA SER A 311 12.94 6.49 3.01
C SER A 311 11.90 5.42 3.38
N GLY A 312 11.95 4.88 4.61
CA GLY A 312 10.95 3.96 5.14
C GLY A 312 9.56 4.54 5.38
N LEU A 313 9.40 5.87 5.35
CA LEU A 313 8.10 6.56 5.49
C LEU A 313 7.41 6.87 4.16
N VAL A 314 8.14 6.80 3.04
CA VAL A 314 7.63 7.20 1.73
C VAL A 314 6.52 6.27 1.26
N GLU A 315 6.71 4.95 1.38
CA GLU A 315 5.69 3.97 0.98
C GLU A 315 4.41 4.09 1.83
N PRO A 316 4.47 4.16 3.18
CA PRO A 316 3.26 4.34 3.99
C PRO A 316 2.54 5.66 3.70
N ALA A 317 3.28 6.74 3.50
CA ALA A 317 2.70 8.04 3.17
C ALA A 317 1.97 8.02 1.81
N LEU A 318 2.60 7.46 0.77
CA LEU A 318 1.98 7.37 -0.55
C LEU A 318 0.79 6.39 -0.56
N ARG A 319 0.91 5.25 0.13
CA ARG A 319 -0.18 4.29 0.28
C ARG A 319 -1.38 4.92 0.98
N LEU A 320 -1.17 5.73 2.02
CA LEU A 320 -2.23 6.49 2.67
C LEU A 320 -2.94 7.45 1.70
N LEU A 321 -2.19 8.18 0.86
CA LEU A 321 -2.79 9.05 -0.17
C LEU A 321 -3.64 8.27 -1.17
N VAL A 322 -3.17 7.10 -1.62
CA VAL A 322 -3.94 6.21 -2.50
C VAL A 322 -5.21 5.70 -1.81
N THR A 323 -5.14 5.29 -0.54
CA THR A 323 -6.30 4.84 0.22
C THR A 323 -7.34 5.96 0.36
N LEU A 324 -6.91 7.19 0.63
CA LEU A 324 -7.80 8.36 0.67
C LEU A 324 -8.44 8.67 -0.69
N ALA A 325 -7.68 8.50 -1.78
CA ALA A 325 -8.18 8.66 -3.14
C ALA A 325 -9.13 7.51 -3.57
N THR A 326 -9.09 6.37 -2.89
CA THR A 326 -9.96 5.22 -3.19
C THR A 326 -11.28 5.28 -2.42
N CYS A 327 -11.29 5.87 -1.23
CA CYS A 327 -12.50 5.97 -0.41
C CYS A 327 -13.48 7.03 -0.95
N ALA A 328 -14.73 6.63 -1.15
CA ALA A 328 -15.79 7.46 -1.75
C ALA A 328 -16.05 8.77 -1.01
N GLU A 329 -15.80 8.81 0.31
CA GLU A 329 -16.03 9.99 1.14
C GLU A 329 -14.87 10.99 1.11
N THR A 330 -13.65 10.56 0.77
CA THR A 330 -12.44 11.40 0.86
C THR A 330 -11.82 11.70 -0.49
N VAL A 331 -12.17 10.94 -1.55
CA VAL A 331 -11.57 11.04 -2.89
C VAL A 331 -11.59 12.47 -3.44
N GLU A 332 -12.74 13.12 -3.45
CA GLU A 332 -12.90 14.43 -4.09
C GLU A 332 -12.13 15.55 -3.35
N PRO A 333 -12.26 15.73 -2.01
CA PRO A 333 -11.42 16.66 -1.27
C PRO A 333 -9.91 16.39 -1.41
N THR A 334 -9.52 15.11 -1.38
CA THR A 334 -8.10 14.71 -1.44
C THR A 334 -7.50 15.06 -2.80
N LEU A 335 -8.12 14.62 -3.90
CA LEU A 335 -7.61 14.89 -5.25
C LEU A 335 -7.64 16.37 -5.57
N ARG A 336 -8.69 17.10 -5.15
CA ARG A 336 -8.73 18.56 -5.29
C ARG A 336 -7.55 19.22 -4.62
N TYR A 337 -7.23 18.83 -3.38
CA TYR A 337 -6.07 19.34 -2.68
C TYR A 337 -4.76 18.98 -3.40
N LEU A 338 -4.56 17.73 -3.82
CA LEU A 338 -3.37 17.29 -4.55
C LEU A 338 -3.17 18.02 -5.88
N ARG A 339 -4.25 18.38 -6.58
CA ARG A 339 -4.18 19.25 -7.78
C ARG A 339 -3.71 20.65 -7.43
N THR A 340 -4.25 21.24 -6.36
CA THR A 340 -3.86 22.60 -5.92
C THR A 340 -2.42 22.67 -5.41
N VAL A 341 -1.93 21.61 -4.77
CA VAL A 341 -0.55 21.50 -4.29
C VAL A 341 0.32 21.03 -5.45
N HIS A 342 0.74 21.98 -6.29
CA HIS A 342 1.73 21.76 -7.35
C HIS A 342 1.40 20.66 -8.36
N ASP A 343 0.12 20.35 -8.60
CA ASP A 343 -0.28 19.28 -9.52
C ASP A 343 0.47 17.96 -9.23
N MET A 344 0.43 17.58 -7.95
CA MET A 344 1.32 16.56 -7.37
C MET A 344 1.22 15.20 -8.07
N VAL A 345 0.03 14.81 -8.53
CA VAL A 345 -0.17 13.52 -9.23
C VAL A 345 0.59 13.49 -10.55
N TYR A 346 0.58 14.61 -11.29
CA TYR A 346 1.35 14.73 -12.52
C TYR A 346 2.85 14.73 -12.25
N GLU A 347 3.32 15.51 -11.27
CA GLU A 347 4.73 15.57 -10.93
C GLU A 347 5.27 14.22 -10.43
N LEU A 348 4.49 13.49 -9.63
CA LEU A 348 4.84 12.15 -9.18
C LEU A 348 4.98 11.19 -10.36
N SER A 349 4.02 11.21 -11.29
CA SER A 349 4.07 10.41 -12.52
C SER A 349 5.24 10.81 -13.44
N ALA A 350 5.66 12.08 -13.38
CA ALA A 350 6.78 12.61 -14.13
C ALA A 350 8.15 12.32 -13.48
N CYS A 351 8.18 11.96 -12.20
CA CYS A 351 9.37 11.90 -11.36
C CYS A 351 10.48 10.96 -11.94
N PRO A 352 11.72 11.45 -12.12
CA PRO A 352 12.84 10.64 -12.59
C PRO A 352 13.22 9.50 -11.63
N ALA A 353 13.06 9.69 -10.32
CA ALA A 353 13.38 8.65 -9.34
C ALA A 353 12.51 7.39 -9.56
N LEU A 354 11.27 7.57 -10.01
CA LEU A 354 10.34 6.49 -10.35
C LEU A 354 10.53 5.96 -11.78
N SER A 355 11.51 6.47 -12.53
CA SER A 355 11.84 5.97 -13.86
C SER A 355 12.47 4.57 -13.79
N PRO A 356 12.16 3.68 -14.76
CA PRO A 356 12.76 2.35 -14.81
C PRO A 356 14.28 2.32 -15.04
N THR A 357 14.89 3.44 -15.47
CA THR A 357 16.26 3.50 -16.01
C THR A 357 17.40 3.65 -14.99
N VAL A 358 17.11 3.74 -13.69
CA VAL A 358 18.18 3.85 -12.67
C VAL A 358 18.78 2.46 -12.40
N VAL A 359 20.05 2.26 -12.79
CA VAL A 359 20.68 0.92 -12.90
C VAL A 359 21.34 0.44 -11.59
N ASP A 360 21.70 1.35 -10.68
CA ASP A 360 22.56 1.03 -9.51
C ASP A 360 21.85 1.18 -8.15
N LEU A 361 20.74 0.46 -7.95
CA LEU A 361 20.02 0.44 -6.66
C LEU A 361 20.33 -0.85 -5.87
N ASN A 362 20.40 -0.76 -4.54
CA ASN A 362 20.43 -1.97 -3.70
C ASN A 362 19.08 -2.73 -3.82
N THR A 363 18.99 -3.97 -3.35
CA THR A 363 17.76 -4.76 -3.50
C THR A 363 16.55 -4.13 -2.79
N GLU A 364 16.73 -3.57 -1.59
CA GLU A 364 15.61 -2.97 -0.83
C GLU A 364 15.10 -1.68 -1.50
N CYS A 365 15.98 -0.86 -2.08
CA CYS A 365 15.61 0.33 -2.86
C CYS A 365 14.90 -0.05 -4.16
N ARG A 366 15.25 -1.17 -4.80
CA ARG A 366 14.51 -1.69 -5.96
C ARG A 366 13.08 -2.09 -5.57
N VAL A 367 12.94 -2.81 -4.46
CA VAL A 367 11.64 -3.18 -3.89
C VAL A 367 10.81 -1.92 -3.59
N LEU A 368 11.38 -0.95 -2.89
CA LEU A 368 10.72 0.32 -2.60
C LEU A 368 10.30 1.04 -3.89
N ARG A 369 11.19 1.15 -4.88
CA ARG A 369 10.89 1.73 -6.19
C ARG A 369 9.67 1.06 -6.84
N SER A 370 9.63 -0.27 -6.89
CA SER A 370 8.51 -1.00 -7.49
C SER A 370 7.20 -0.76 -6.73
N MET A 371 7.23 -0.68 -5.40
CA MET A 371 6.05 -0.31 -4.60
C MET A 371 5.58 1.11 -4.92
N LEU A 372 6.49 2.08 -4.95
CA LEU A 372 6.16 3.49 -5.24
C LEU A 372 5.65 3.68 -6.67
N GLN A 373 6.22 2.98 -7.65
CA GLN A 373 5.74 2.97 -9.04
C GLN A 373 4.29 2.46 -9.11
N GLY A 374 3.99 1.33 -8.46
CA GLY A 374 2.63 0.78 -8.41
C GLY A 374 1.61 1.71 -7.76
N LEU A 375 1.96 2.28 -6.61
CA LEU A 375 1.10 3.22 -5.89
C LEU A 375 0.89 4.53 -6.67
N SER A 376 1.95 5.07 -7.29
CA SER A 376 1.86 6.25 -8.15
C SER A 376 0.95 6.01 -9.35
N LEU A 377 1.08 4.85 -10.01
CA LEU A 377 0.23 4.50 -11.16
C LEU A 377 -1.23 4.34 -10.75
N ASN A 378 -1.49 3.74 -9.58
CA ASN A 378 -2.84 3.61 -9.07
C ASN A 378 -3.45 5.00 -8.75
N LEU A 379 -2.69 5.89 -8.11
CA LEU A 379 -3.13 7.26 -7.87
C LEU A 379 -3.44 8.00 -9.17
N ALA A 380 -2.56 7.87 -10.18
CA ALA A 380 -2.76 8.45 -11.51
C ALA A 380 -3.99 7.87 -12.23
N ALA A 381 -4.28 6.58 -12.05
CA ALA A 381 -5.46 5.94 -12.62
C ALA A 381 -6.76 6.48 -12.00
N ILE A 382 -6.79 6.62 -10.67
CA ILE A 382 -7.92 7.22 -9.95
C ILE A 382 -8.12 8.66 -10.41
N GLU A 383 -7.04 9.45 -10.46
CA GLU A 383 -7.07 10.83 -10.93
C GLU A 383 -7.62 10.90 -12.35
N LEU A 384 -7.07 10.12 -13.29
CA LEU A 384 -7.52 10.08 -14.68
C LEU A 384 -9.02 9.77 -14.77
N LYS A 385 -9.50 8.76 -14.03
CA LYS A 385 -10.92 8.41 -13.99
C LYS A 385 -11.77 9.58 -13.50
N THR A 386 -11.35 10.29 -12.45
CA THR A 386 -12.10 11.45 -11.94
C THR A 386 -12.09 12.64 -12.91
N LEU A 387 -10.97 12.89 -13.59
CA LEU A 387 -10.85 13.94 -14.61
C LEU A 387 -11.77 13.67 -15.80
N LEU A 388 -11.80 12.43 -16.29
CA LEU A 388 -12.67 12.01 -17.39
C LEU A 388 -14.15 12.12 -17.01
N ASN A 389 -14.54 11.65 -15.82
CA ASN A 389 -15.91 11.79 -15.32
C ASN A 389 -16.33 13.26 -15.13
N ALA A 390 -15.39 14.15 -14.79
CA ALA A 390 -15.62 15.58 -14.67
C ALA A 390 -15.57 16.33 -16.01
N GLY A 391 -15.21 15.66 -17.11
CA GLY A 391 -15.06 16.26 -18.44
C GLY A 391 -13.80 17.14 -18.61
N GLN A 392 -12.79 17.01 -17.74
CA GLN A 392 -11.55 17.79 -17.80
C GLN A 392 -10.53 17.19 -18.78
N THR A 393 -10.86 17.25 -20.08
CA THR A 393 -10.10 16.61 -21.16
C THR A 393 -8.65 17.09 -21.28
N ASN A 394 -8.35 18.37 -20.98
CA ASN A 394 -6.99 18.92 -21.07
C ASN A 394 -6.02 18.33 -20.03
N GLN A 395 -6.50 18.08 -18.81
CA GLN A 395 -5.66 17.49 -17.76
C GLN A 395 -5.51 15.99 -17.99
N ALA A 396 -6.59 15.33 -18.41
CA ALA A 396 -6.57 13.93 -18.82
C ALA A 396 -5.61 13.70 -19.99
N SER A 397 -5.64 14.55 -21.03
CA SER A 397 -4.77 14.44 -22.19
C SER A 397 -3.29 14.61 -21.83
N ARG A 398 -2.98 15.56 -20.94
CA ARG A 398 -1.63 15.80 -20.44
C ARG A 398 -1.09 14.60 -19.66
N LEU A 399 -1.91 13.99 -18.80
CA LEU A 399 -1.52 12.81 -18.03
C LEU A 399 -1.33 11.57 -18.93
N ILE A 400 -2.22 11.36 -19.88
CA ILE A 400 -2.10 10.28 -20.88
C ILE A 400 -0.85 10.46 -21.74
N ALA A 401 -0.59 11.68 -22.23
CA ALA A 401 0.57 11.99 -23.06
C ALA A 401 1.89 11.73 -22.31
N LEU A 402 1.96 12.06 -21.02
CA LEU A 402 3.11 11.77 -20.17
C LEU A 402 3.39 10.26 -20.05
N MET A 403 2.33 9.46 -19.89
CA MET A 403 2.45 8.03 -19.56
C MET A 403 2.62 7.14 -20.80
N CYS A 404 1.84 7.40 -21.85
CA CYS A 404 1.84 6.64 -23.10
C CYS A 404 2.91 7.14 -24.10
N GLY A 405 3.42 8.36 -23.91
CA GLY A 405 4.35 9.02 -24.82
C GLY A 405 3.66 9.58 -26.06
N THR A 406 4.02 10.80 -26.44
CA THR A 406 3.68 11.36 -27.75
C THR A 406 4.89 11.29 -28.69
N PRO A 407 4.74 10.81 -29.93
CA PRO A 407 5.71 11.10 -30.98
C PRO A 407 5.38 12.47 -31.55
N GLY A 408 6.05 13.51 -31.05
CA GLY A 408 6.01 14.86 -31.64
C GLY A 408 5.31 15.92 -30.79
N SER A 409 6.05 16.47 -29.84
CA SER A 409 5.85 17.86 -29.38
C SER A 409 7.20 18.53 -29.24
N GLU A 410 7.98 18.50 -30.33
CA GLU A 410 9.02 19.48 -30.63
C GLU A 410 8.51 20.34 -31.79
N GLN A 411 7.48 21.18 -31.56
CA GLN A 411 7.12 22.34 -32.38
C GLN A 411 5.77 22.90 -31.91
N GLU A 412 5.79 23.70 -30.85
CA GLU A 412 4.82 24.77 -30.63
C GLU A 412 5.37 25.75 -29.56
N ALA A 413 6.56 26.27 -29.84
CA ALA A 413 7.14 27.41 -29.13
C ALA A 413 7.90 28.33 -30.10
N VAL A 414 7.35 28.54 -31.30
CA VAL A 414 7.78 29.63 -32.20
C VAL A 414 6.54 30.23 -32.86
N GLY A 415 5.72 30.91 -32.07
CA GLY A 415 4.73 31.87 -32.56
C GLY A 415 5.29 33.27 -32.38
N GLY A 416 6.15 33.71 -33.30
CA GLY A 416 6.67 35.07 -33.31
C GLY A 416 5.55 36.05 -33.66
N THR A 417 5.04 36.78 -32.67
CA THR A 417 4.30 38.03 -32.91
C THR A 417 5.28 39.18 -32.88
N ASN A 418 5.42 39.81 -34.05
CA ASN A 418 6.17 41.03 -34.28
C ASN A 418 5.67 42.16 -33.39
N GLU A 419 6.44 42.60 -32.40
CA GLU A 419 6.38 44.00 -31.94
C GLU A 419 7.78 44.55 -31.69
N THR A 420 8.03 45.65 -32.38
CA THR A 420 9.25 46.43 -32.49
C THR A 420 9.57 47.13 -31.16
N THR A 421 10.55 46.65 -30.39
CA THR A 421 11.05 47.38 -29.22
C THR A 421 12.19 48.34 -29.60
N LEU A 422 11.86 49.63 -29.58
CA LEU A 422 12.81 50.75 -29.50
C LEU A 422 13.50 50.73 -28.12
N ALA A 423 14.80 51.01 -28.12
CA ALA A 423 15.69 50.93 -26.97
C ALA A 423 15.41 51.98 -25.87
N GLY A 424 15.69 51.59 -24.62
CA GLY A 424 16.20 52.48 -23.56
C GLY A 424 15.36 52.60 -22.30
N ILE A 425 15.81 51.95 -21.21
CA ILE A 425 16.04 52.49 -19.84
C ILE A 425 16.39 51.28 -18.93
N PRO A 426 17.51 51.28 -18.19
CA PRO A 426 17.83 50.22 -17.23
C PRO A 426 17.20 50.53 -15.87
N SER A 427 16.53 49.55 -15.26
CA SER A 427 16.17 49.62 -13.84
C SER A 427 16.60 48.34 -13.13
N MET A 428 17.49 48.53 -12.15
CA MET A 428 18.08 47.49 -11.34
C MET A 428 17.02 46.87 -10.41
N THR A 429 16.82 45.56 -10.51
CA THR A 429 16.49 44.71 -9.35
C THR A 429 17.17 43.35 -9.53
N THR A 430 17.64 42.84 -8.41
CA THR A 430 18.61 41.76 -8.21
C THR A 430 18.13 40.38 -8.66
N SER A 431 19.01 39.67 -9.37
CA SER A 431 18.82 38.34 -9.94
C SER A 431 18.72 37.22 -8.90
N VAL A 432 17.64 36.44 -8.96
CA VAL A 432 17.59 35.02 -8.55
C VAL A 432 16.98 34.26 -9.73
N PHE A 433 17.73 34.15 -10.82
CA PHE A 433 17.34 33.29 -11.94
C PHE A 433 18.61 32.82 -12.65
N GLY A 434 19.20 31.76 -12.11
CA GLY A 434 20.41 31.15 -12.63
C GLY A 434 20.44 29.68 -12.26
N SER A 435 19.46 28.89 -12.74
CA SER A 435 19.56 27.42 -12.73
C SER A 435 18.58 26.70 -13.68
N ILE A 436 18.25 27.26 -14.85
CA ILE A 436 17.37 26.57 -15.83
C ILE A 436 18.14 26.06 -17.05
N THR A 437 19.41 26.40 -17.22
CA THR A 437 20.18 26.02 -18.42
C THR A 437 20.94 24.69 -18.31
N ALA A 438 20.84 23.96 -17.18
CA ALA A 438 21.47 22.66 -17.01
C ALA A 438 20.54 21.45 -17.27
N SER A 439 19.21 21.65 -17.32
CA SER A 439 18.25 20.56 -17.54
C SER A 439 18.00 20.25 -19.03
N THR A 440 18.34 21.17 -19.94
CA THR A 440 18.00 21.04 -21.36
C THR A 440 18.96 20.14 -22.14
N THR A 441 20.20 19.96 -21.68
CA THR A 441 21.22 19.14 -22.37
C THR A 441 21.18 17.65 -22.03
N ARG A 442 20.47 17.25 -20.96
CA ARG A 442 20.31 15.82 -20.60
C ARG A 442 19.10 15.17 -21.27
N ALA A 443 18.13 15.95 -21.72
CA ALA A 443 16.97 15.49 -22.50
C ALA A 443 17.36 14.98 -23.90
N GLN A 444 18.51 15.41 -24.45
CA GLN A 444 18.92 15.09 -25.82
C GLN A 444 19.65 13.74 -25.99
N GLN A 445 19.88 12.97 -24.92
CA GLN A 445 20.47 11.62 -24.99
C GLN A 445 19.47 10.48 -24.67
N MET A 446 18.20 10.77 -24.39
CA MET A 446 17.18 9.77 -24.00
C MET A 446 16.25 9.35 -25.16
N SER A 447 16.76 9.31 -26.40
CA SER A 447 16.02 8.75 -27.53
C SER A 447 16.19 7.23 -27.57
N GLN A 448 15.25 6.52 -26.93
CA GLN A 448 14.68 5.23 -27.35
C GLN A 448 13.64 4.78 -26.30
N ASN A 449 12.35 4.81 -26.68
CA ASN A 449 11.11 4.53 -25.92
C ASN A 449 10.51 5.71 -25.14
N ASN A 450 9.72 6.53 -25.84
CA ASN A 450 8.90 7.60 -25.24
C ASN A 450 7.71 7.09 -24.38
N ASN A 451 7.41 5.78 -24.40
CA ASN A 451 6.29 5.20 -23.69
C ASN A 451 6.71 4.71 -22.29
N ARG A 452 6.43 5.53 -21.26
CA ARG A 452 6.79 5.22 -19.86
C ARG A 452 6.08 3.99 -19.33
N LEU A 453 4.80 3.78 -19.69
CA LEU A 453 4.05 2.58 -19.29
C LEU A 453 4.71 1.31 -19.82
N LEU A 454 5.19 1.35 -21.07
CA LEU A 454 5.93 0.23 -21.65
C LEU A 454 7.26 0.00 -20.92
N GLY A 455 7.98 1.07 -20.60
CA GLY A 455 9.21 1.02 -19.80
C GLY A 455 9.00 0.43 -18.40
N LEU A 456 7.91 0.79 -17.73
CA LEU A 456 7.58 0.29 -16.39
C LEU A 456 7.21 -1.20 -16.44
N LEU A 457 6.41 -1.62 -17.42
CA LEU A 457 6.07 -3.03 -17.59
C LEU A 457 7.28 -3.87 -18.00
N THR A 458 8.17 -3.38 -18.84
CA THR A 458 9.36 -4.14 -19.29
C THR A 458 10.43 -4.27 -18.19
N ASN A 459 10.52 -3.30 -17.28
CA ASN A 459 11.51 -3.30 -16.20
C ASN A 459 10.94 -3.71 -14.84
N ALA A 460 9.65 -4.06 -14.75
CA ALA A 460 9.05 -4.58 -13.52
C ALA A 460 9.79 -5.85 -13.07
N GLU A 461 10.32 -5.83 -11.85
CA GLU A 461 11.06 -6.98 -11.30
C GLU A 461 10.08 -8.09 -10.91
N CYS A 462 10.37 -9.31 -11.35
CA CYS A 462 9.67 -10.51 -10.92
C CYS A 462 10.59 -11.30 -10.00
N ALA A 463 10.10 -11.65 -8.81
CA ALA A 463 10.90 -12.39 -7.85
C ALA A 463 11.32 -13.75 -8.42
N PRO A 464 12.54 -14.22 -8.11
CA PRO A 464 13.03 -15.50 -8.60
C PRO A 464 12.17 -16.67 -8.08
N ALA A 465 12.25 -17.78 -8.82
CA ALA A 465 11.58 -19.04 -8.50
C ALA A 465 11.84 -19.52 -7.07
N GLN A 466 10.90 -20.35 -6.57
CA GLN A 466 10.83 -20.91 -5.22
C GLN A 466 12.19 -21.16 -4.57
N LEU A 467 12.36 -20.67 -3.34
CA LEU A 467 13.57 -20.87 -2.54
C LEU A 467 13.77 -22.38 -2.28
N PRO A 468 14.96 -22.95 -2.50
CA PRO A 468 15.20 -24.37 -2.22
C PRO A 468 15.01 -24.64 -0.72
N THR A 469 14.25 -25.68 -0.38
CA THR A 469 14.02 -26.04 1.02
C THR A 469 15.34 -26.41 1.70
N PRO A 470 15.60 -25.94 2.93
CA PRO A 470 16.83 -26.23 3.63
C PRO A 470 16.92 -27.73 3.91
N ASN A 471 18.12 -28.30 3.77
CA ASN A 471 18.37 -29.70 4.10
C ASN A 471 18.45 -29.85 5.63
N LEU A 472 17.31 -30.09 6.26
CA LEU A 472 17.18 -30.28 7.70
C LEU A 472 17.33 -31.77 8.05
N ARG A 473 18.17 -32.09 9.04
CA ARG A 473 18.42 -33.46 9.50
C ARG A 473 17.65 -33.76 10.79
N TYR A 474 17.42 -32.76 11.65
CA TYR A 474 16.70 -32.91 12.91
C TYR A 474 15.25 -32.41 12.82
N PHE A 475 14.99 -31.38 12.00
CA PHE A 475 13.63 -30.90 11.75
C PHE A 475 12.94 -31.61 10.58
N ASP A 476 11.65 -31.93 10.74
CA ASP A 476 10.82 -32.51 9.67
C ASP A 476 10.41 -31.43 8.65
N SER A 477 10.92 -31.53 7.42
CA SER A 477 10.63 -30.60 6.33
C SER A 477 9.14 -30.48 5.99
N ARG A 478 8.32 -31.51 6.25
CA ARG A 478 6.87 -31.47 6.00
C ARG A 478 6.13 -30.64 7.05
N LYS A 479 6.56 -30.73 8.30
CA LYS A 479 6.00 -29.93 9.40
C LYS A 479 6.47 -28.48 9.30
N LEU A 480 7.68 -28.23 8.80
CA LEU A 480 8.19 -26.87 8.60
C LEU A 480 7.24 -26.03 7.73
N ALA A 481 6.77 -26.56 6.60
CA ALA A 481 5.83 -25.83 5.74
C ALA A 481 4.54 -25.44 6.49
N HIS A 482 4.05 -26.34 7.35
CA HIS A 482 2.88 -26.05 8.18
C HIS A 482 3.18 -25.01 9.27
N VAL A 483 4.32 -25.11 9.97
CA VAL A 483 4.74 -24.13 10.98
C VAL A 483 4.92 -22.75 10.36
N LEU A 484 5.56 -22.67 9.18
CA LEU A 484 5.68 -21.41 8.44
C LEU A 484 4.32 -20.84 8.07
N SER A 485 3.36 -21.67 7.68
CA SER A 485 2.00 -21.21 7.39
C SER A 485 1.29 -20.64 8.62
N LEU A 486 1.56 -21.17 9.82
CA LEU A 486 1.00 -20.67 11.08
C LEU A 486 1.62 -19.34 11.51
N CYS A 487 2.90 -19.13 11.18
CA CYS A 487 3.60 -17.87 11.45
C CYS A 487 3.46 -16.83 10.32
N THR A 488 2.71 -17.12 9.26
CA THR A 488 2.55 -16.20 8.12
C THR A 488 1.41 -15.21 8.40
N GLU A 489 1.75 -13.92 8.43
CA GLU A 489 0.80 -12.82 8.58
C GLU A 489 0.81 -11.92 7.35
N GLN A 490 -0.33 -11.29 7.05
CA GLN A 490 -0.41 -10.31 5.98
C GLN A 490 -0.05 -8.92 6.52
N THR A 491 0.98 -8.31 5.93
CA THR A 491 1.40 -6.94 6.29
C THR A 491 0.38 -5.89 5.86
N THR A 492 0.52 -4.66 6.36
CA THR A 492 -0.36 -3.51 6.00
C THR A 492 -0.28 -3.11 4.52
N SER A 493 0.78 -3.52 3.82
CA SER A 493 0.93 -3.38 2.36
C SER A 493 0.33 -4.55 1.58
N GLY A 494 -0.34 -5.50 2.24
CA GLY A 494 -1.01 -6.65 1.63
C GLY A 494 -0.09 -7.84 1.31
N ILE A 495 1.18 -7.80 1.72
CA ILE A 495 2.18 -8.83 1.43
C ILE A 495 2.24 -9.86 2.56
N CYS A 496 2.10 -11.14 2.27
CA CYS A 496 2.25 -12.22 3.24
C CYS A 496 3.73 -12.43 3.61
N GLN A 497 4.04 -12.34 4.90
CA GLN A 497 5.39 -12.53 5.46
C GLN A 497 5.32 -13.40 6.70
N CYS A 498 6.37 -14.19 6.95
CA CYS A 498 6.50 -14.96 8.18
C CYS A 498 6.96 -14.05 9.33
N ASP A 499 6.25 -14.04 10.45
CA ASP A 499 6.73 -13.42 11.69
C ASP A 499 7.93 -14.21 12.22
N VAL A 500 9.11 -13.61 12.04
CA VAL A 500 10.39 -14.21 12.43
C VAL A 500 10.54 -14.24 13.95
N ASP A 501 9.98 -13.24 14.66
CA ASP A 501 10.08 -13.17 16.11
C ASP A 501 9.17 -14.22 16.76
N HIS A 502 7.96 -14.41 16.23
CA HIS A 502 7.09 -15.49 16.69
C HIS A 502 7.68 -16.87 16.41
N LEU A 503 8.23 -17.08 15.22
CA LEU A 503 8.91 -18.33 14.90
C LEU A 503 10.11 -18.58 15.82
N ASN A 504 10.93 -17.56 16.09
CA ASN A 504 12.06 -17.68 17.00
C ASN A 504 11.60 -18.05 18.42
N ARG A 505 10.54 -17.40 18.95
CA ARG A 505 9.96 -17.77 20.26
C ARG A 505 9.51 -19.22 20.30
N LEU A 506 8.86 -19.70 19.24
CA LEU A 506 8.39 -21.09 19.13
C LEU A 506 9.57 -22.07 19.10
N LEU A 507 10.61 -21.78 18.32
CA LEU A 507 11.83 -22.59 18.26
C LEU A 507 12.58 -22.64 19.60
N VAL A 508 12.75 -21.49 20.26
CA VAL A 508 13.41 -21.41 21.57
C VAL A 508 12.63 -22.20 22.64
N ARG A 509 11.29 -22.15 22.61
CA ARG A 509 10.44 -22.92 23.52
C ARG A 509 10.59 -24.43 23.29
N GLU A 510 10.57 -24.87 22.03
CA GLU A 510 10.78 -26.28 21.71
C GLU A 510 12.18 -26.75 22.13
N LEU A 511 13.22 -25.96 21.86
CA LEU A 511 14.58 -26.23 22.34
C LEU A 511 14.64 -26.33 23.87
N ALA A 512 14.00 -25.40 24.60
CA ALA A 512 13.91 -25.42 26.06
C ALA A 512 13.32 -26.74 26.61
N SER A 513 12.32 -27.30 25.92
CA SER A 513 11.70 -28.58 26.30
C SER A 513 12.63 -29.79 26.12
N LEU A 514 13.58 -29.72 25.17
CA LEU A 514 14.51 -30.81 24.86
C LEU A 514 15.69 -30.90 25.83
N HIS A 515 15.99 -29.82 26.57
CA HIS A 515 17.10 -29.74 27.54
C HIS A 515 17.00 -30.79 28.68
N GLY A 516 15.85 -31.44 28.85
CA GLY A 516 15.63 -32.48 29.88
C GLY A 516 15.90 -33.93 29.44
N THR A 517 16.34 -34.21 28.21
CA THR A 517 16.42 -35.59 27.65
C THR A 517 17.79 -35.94 27.06
N GLU A 518 17.99 -37.20 26.64
CA GLU A 518 19.22 -37.87 26.16
C GLU A 518 19.98 -37.20 24.98
N PHE A 519 19.58 -35.98 24.58
CA PHE A 519 20.03 -35.24 23.40
C PHE A 519 21.12 -34.18 23.66
N ALA A 520 21.70 -34.11 24.87
CA ALA A 520 22.70 -33.10 25.25
C ALA A 520 23.91 -33.01 24.29
N GLY A 521 24.30 -34.11 23.63
CA GLY A 521 25.39 -34.14 22.64
C GLY A 521 25.00 -33.65 21.23
N GLN A 522 23.70 -33.56 20.92
CA GLN A 522 23.16 -33.13 19.62
C GLN A 522 22.58 -31.71 19.67
N LEU A 523 22.43 -31.14 20.87
CA LEU A 523 21.80 -29.84 21.11
C LEU A 523 22.39 -28.72 20.24
N GLY A 524 23.72 -28.61 20.17
CA GLY A 524 24.39 -27.60 19.34
C GLY A 524 24.24 -27.82 17.83
N ALA A 525 23.85 -29.02 17.37
CA ALA A 525 23.50 -29.25 15.97
C ALA A 525 22.04 -28.86 15.69
N VAL A 526 21.13 -29.05 16.65
CA VAL A 526 19.73 -28.60 16.56
C VAL A 526 19.64 -27.07 16.61
N GLU A 527 20.44 -26.41 17.46
CA GLU A 527 20.53 -24.94 17.51
C GLU A 527 20.97 -24.36 16.16
N LYS A 528 21.99 -24.95 15.51
CA LYS A 528 22.43 -24.54 14.17
C LYS A 528 21.37 -24.76 13.09
N GLU A 529 20.56 -25.82 13.21
CA GLU A 529 19.42 -25.99 12.30
C GLU A 529 18.32 -24.97 12.56
N ALA A 530 18.06 -24.59 13.81
CA ALA A 530 17.12 -23.51 14.15
C ALA A 530 17.58 -22.17 13.55
N GLU A 531 18.87 -21.83 13.65
CA GLU A 531 19.45 -20.66 12.98
C GLU A 531 19.28 -20.72 11.46
N ALA A 532 19.51 -21.89 10.85
CA ALA A 532 19.32 -22.09 9.41
C ALA A 532 17.84 -21.94 8.97
N VAL A 533 16.89 -22.35 9.83
CA VAL A 533 15.46 -22.12 9.61
C VAL A 533 15.14 -20.63 9.66
N LEU A 534 15.68 -19.88 10.63
CA LEU A 534 15.49 -18.43 10.72
C LEU A 534 16.09 -17.70 9.50
N ASP A 535 17.31 -18.06 9.05
CA ASP A 535 17.90 -17.50 7.82
C ASP A 535 17.04 -17.79 6.59
N TYR A 536 16.53 -19.02 6.47
CA TYR A 536 15.60 -19.39 5.41
C TYR A 536 14.33 -18.50 5.43
N CYS A 537 13.78 -18.21 6.61
CA CYS A 537 12.60 -17.35 6.76
C CYS A 537 12.86 -15.90 6.37
N VAL A 538 14.01 -15.34 6.76
CA VAL A 538 14.40 -13.98 6.36
C VAL A 538 14.54 -13.89 4.83
N ARG A 539 15.18 -14.88 4.21
CA ARG A 539 15.32 -14.97 2.74
C ARG A 539 13.98 -15.17 2.05
N TYR A 540 13.11 -16.00 2.61
CA TYR A 540 11.75 -16.19 2.14
C TYR A 540 10.96 -14.87 2.17
N ASN A 541 10.99 -14.14 3.28
CA ASN A 541 10.33 -12.83 3.41
C ASN A 541 10.86 -11.81 2.41
N ARG A 542 12.17 -11.80 2.12
CA ARG A 542 12.76 -10.92 1.09
C ARG A 542 12.24 -11.24 -0.32
N ILE A 543 12.09 -12.52 -0.66
CA ILE A 543 11.47 -12.95 -1.93
C ILE A 543 10.00 -12.55 -1.96
N GLN A 544 9.24 -12.81 -0.90
CA GLN A 544 7.82 -12.42 -0.83
C GLN A 544 7.63 -10.91 -0.95
N ARG A 545 8.50 -10.11 -0.32
CA ARG A 545 8.47 -8.64 -0.43
C ARG A 545 8.75 -8.17 -1.85
N SER A 546 9.75 -8.74 -2.52
CA SER A 546 10.05 -8.44 -3.93
C SER A 546 8.90 -8.86 -4.85
N ALA A 547 8.32 -10.05 -4.64
CA ALA A 547 7.17 -10.53 -5.41
C ALA A 547 5.95 -9.63 -5.22
N GLY A 548 5.65 -9.27 -3.97
CA GLY A 548 4.57 -8.36 -3.60
C GLY A 548 4.75 -6.96 -4.19
N ALA A 549 5.98 -6.43 -4.19
CA ALA A 549 6.29 -5.14 -4.82
C ALA A 549 6.08 -5.18 -6.34
N GLY A 550 6.51 -6.26 -7.01
CA GLY A 550 6.26 -6.47 -8.44
C GLY A 550 4.76 -6.59 -8.74
N ALA A 551 4.02 -7.31 -7.90
CA ALA A 551 2.56 -7.44 -7.99
C ALA A 551 1.83 -6.11 -7.85
N LEU A 552 2.23 -5.28 -6.88
CA LEU A 552 1.69 -3.93 -6.67
C LEU A 552 1.98 -3.04 -7.88
N CYS A 553 3.20 -3.10 -8.42
CA CYS A 553 3.59 -2.37 -9.64
C CYS A 553 2.71 -2.76 -10.83
N LEU A 554 2.53 -4.05 -11.06
CA LEU A 554 1.70 -4.55 -12.16
C LEU A 554 0.22 -4.21 -11.97
N ASN A 555 -0.30 -4.30 -10.74
CA ASN A 555 -1.67 -3.91 -10.46
C ASN A 555 -1.90 -2.41 -10.72
N GLY A 556 -0.98 -1.54 -10.29
CA GLY A 556 -1.03 -0.12 -10.60
C GLY A 556 -1.00 0.16 -12.10
N TRP A 557 -0.11 -0.51 -12.83
CA TRP A 557 -0.05 -0.43 -14.30
C TRP A 557 -1.36 -0.85 -14.95
N ARG A 558 -1.92 -1.98 -14.51
CA ARG A 558 -3.23 -2.47 -14.96
C ARG A 558 -4.33 -1.46 -14.71
N CYS A 559 -4.45 -0.93 -13.49
CA CYS A 559 -5.49 0.04 -13.14
C CYS A 559 -5.47 1.25 -14.08
N PHE A 560 -4.28 1.76 -14.42
CA PHE A 560 -4.14 2.86 -15.37
C PHE A 560 -4.59 2.48 -16.79
N VAL A 561 -4.10 1.35 -17.30
CA VAL A 561 -4.46 0.84 -18.63
C VAL A 561 -5.96 0.55 -18.73
N ASP A 562 -6.55 0.01 -17.68
CA ASP A 562 -7.97 -0.32 -17.63
C ASP A 562 -8.84 0.94 -17.70
N VAL A 563 -8.48 2.01 -16.99
CA VAL A 563 -9.18 3.31 -17.09
C VAL A 563 -9.08 3.87 -18.52
N VAL A 564 -7.89 3.81 -19.13
CA VAL A 564 -7.69 4.20 -20.53
C VAL A 564 -8.55 3.35 -21.48
N CYS A 565 -8.71 2.06 -21.21
CA CYS A 565 -9.48 1.12 -22.05
C CYS A 565 -11.00 1.23 -21.87
N VAL A 566 -11.49 1.62 -20.69
CA VAL A 566 -12.94 1.77 -20.44
C VAL A 566 -13.48 3.04 -21.10
N GLU A 567 -12.73 4.13 -21.00
CA GLU A 567 -13.11 5.45 -21.52
C GLU A 567 -12.61 5.66 -22.97
N THR A 568 -12.27 4.58 -23.69
CA THR A 568 -11.71 4.63 -25.05
C THR A 568 -12.55 5.49 -25.99
N LEU A 569 -11.89 6.05 -27.01
CA LEU A 569 -12.43 7.01 -28.00
C LEU A 569 -12.32 8.47 -27.53
N PHE A 570 -11.14 8.86 -27.05
CA PHE A 570 -10.85 10.25 -26.72
C PHE A 570 -10.80 11.13 -27.98
N ASP A 571 -11.58 12.21 -28.00
CA ASP A 571 -11.53 13.21 -29.08
C ASP A 571 -10.14 13.86 -29.23
N PHE A 572 -9.37 13.94 -28.14
CA PHE A 572 -8.07 14.60 -28.10
C PHE A 572 -6.88 13.69 -28.43
N TRP A 573 -7.06 12.37 -28.55
CA TRP A 573 -5.97 11.42 -28.81
C TRP A 573 -6.22 10.72 -30.15
N PRO A 574 -5.38 10.94 -31.19
CA PRO A 574 -5.63 10.36 -32.51
C PRO A 574 -5.75 8.83 -32.50
N ALA A 575 -6.75 8.31 -33.22
CA ALA A 575 -7.07 6.87 -33.27
C ALA A 575 -5.89 5.99 -33.70
N GLU A 576 -5.03 6.46 -34.61
CA GLU A 576 -3.83 5.73 -35.05
C GLU A 576 -2.78 5.61 -33.94
N GLN A 577 -2.59 6.67 -33.16
CA GLN A 577 -1.68 6.66 -32.02
C GLN A 577 -2.25 5.81 -30.90
N GLN A 578 -3.55 5.95 -30.59
CA GLN A 578 -4.24 5.09 -29.62
C GLN A 578 -4.06 3.61 -29.98
N LEU A 579 -4.32 3.24 -31.24
CA LEU A 579 -4.18 1.87 -31.70
C LEU A 579 -2.75 1.35 -31.55
N THR A 580 -1.76 2.15 -31.94
CA THR A 580 -0.34 1.78 -31.84
C THR A 580 0.06 1.54 -30.38
N THR A 581 -0.22 2.48 -29.49
CA THR A 581 0.11 2.36 -28.06
C THR A 581 -0.61 1.17 -27.41
N LEU A 582 -1.92 1.01 -27.61
CA LEU A 582 -2.67 -0.10 -27.00
C LEU A 582 -2.18 -1.46 -27.50
N THR A 583 -1.78 -1.54 -28.77
CA THR A 583 -1.25 -2.75 -29.38
C THR A 583 0.14 -3.11 -28.83
N GLU A 584 1.01 -2.12 -28.64
CA GLU A 584 2.31 -2.29 -27.98
C GLU A 584 2.15 -2.76 -26.53
N LEU A 585 1.24 -2.15 -25.76
CA LEU A 585 0.96 -2.52 -24.38
C LEU A 585 0.41 -3.95 -24.27
N LEU A 586 -0.51 -4.34 -25.15
CA LEU A 586 -1.04 -5.71 -25.23
C LEU A 586 0.09 -6.72 -25.53
N THR A 587 0.91 -6.42 -26.52
CA THR A 587 2.02 -7.27 -26.93
C THR A 587 3.05 -7.44 -25.80
N ALA A 588 3.37 -6.37 -25.08
CA ALA A 588 4.29 -6.40 -23.96
C ALA A 588 3.73 -7.19 -22.78
N LEU A 589 2.45 -7.00 -22.44
CA LEU A 589 1.78 -7.75 -21.36
C LEU A 589 1.77 -9.25 -21.63
N LEU A 590 1.41 -9.66 -22.85
CA LEU A 590 1.37 -11.07 -23.23
C LEU A 590 2.77 -11.70 -23.20
N SER A 591 3.79 -10.96 -23.62
CA SER A 591 5.18 -11.44 -23.64
C SER A 591 5.76 -11.67 -22.23
N ARG A 592 5.19 -11.03 -21.21
CA ARG A 592 5.61 -11.16 -19.80
C ARG A 592 4.63 -11.96 -18.93
N SER A 593 3.56 -12.50 -19.50
CA SER A 593 2.51 -13.19 -18.74
C SER A 593 3.03 -14.38 -17.92
N ASP A 594 4.10 -15.03 -18.40
CA ASP A 594 4.76 -16.16 -17.74
C ASP A 594 5.43 -15.78 -16.42
N ASP A 595 5.95 -14.56 -16.30
CA ASP A 595 6.67 -14.10 -15.11
C ASP A 595 5.74 -13.96 -13.89
N PHE A 596 4.45 -13.75 -14.14
CA PHE A 596 3.44 -13.42 -13.13
C PHE A 596 2.50 -14.59 -12.80
N ASP A 597 2.80 -15.79 -13.31
CA ASP A 597 1.95 -16.96 -13.13
C ASP A 597 1.94 -17.52 -11.69
N SER A 598 2.75 -16.99 -10.76
CA SER A 598 2.80 -17.51 -9.39
C SER A 598 1.56 -17.15 -8.55
N VAL A 599 0.90 -16.02 -8.83
CA VAL A 599 -0.21 -15.50 -8.02
C VAL A 599 -1.52 -15.52 -8.81
N ALA A 600 -2.52 -16.24 -8.30
CA ALA A 600 -3.80 -16.42 -9.00
C ALA A 600 -4.57 -15.11 -9.24
N GLU A 601 -4.53 -14.16 -8.29
CA GLU A 601 -5.21 -12.85 -8.41
C GLU A 601 -4.59 -11.98 -9.50
N ILE A 602 -3.26 -11.98 -9.60
CA ILE A 602 -2.54 -11.26 -10.65
C ILE A 602 -2.90 -11.88 -12.01
N ARG A 603 -2.82 -13.21 -12.10
CA ARG A 603 -3.19 -13.95 -13.32
C ARG A 603 -4.63 -13.63 -13.76
N ALA A 604 -5.58 -13.60 -12.83
CA ALA A 604 -6.96 -13.29 -13.12
C ALA A 604 -7.11 -11.90 -13.73
N GLY A 605 -6.52 -10.87 -13.12
CA GLY A 605 -6.67 -9.53 -13.70
C GLY A 605 -5.72 -9.21 -14.86
N ILE A 606 -4.67 -10.00 -15.14
CA ILE A 606 -3.98 -9.95 -16.46
C ILE A 606 -4.99 -10.34 -17.55
N ALA A 607 -5.77 -11.41 -17.34
CA ALA A 607 -6.80 -11.81 -18.29
C ALA A 607 -7.86 -10.72 -18.50
N GLU A 608 -8.26 -10.05 -17.42
CA GLU A 608 -9.19 -8.92 -17.43
C GLU A 608 -8.65 -7.73 -18.24
N THR A 609 -7.36 -7.37 -18.08
CA THR A 609 -6.72 -6.32 -18.87
C THR A 609 -6.58 -6.70 -20.34
N VAL A 610 -6.26 -7.97 -20.64
CA VAL A 610 -6.22 -8.47 -22.02
C VAL A 610 -7.60 -8.37 -22.68
N LEU A 611 -8.68 -8.70 -21.95
CA LEU A 611 -10.05 -8.50 -22.42
C LEU A 611 -10.34 -7.03 -22.71
N ARG A 612 -9.98 -6.12 -21.80
CA ARG A 612 -10.19 -4.67 -21.96
C ARG A 612 -9.40 -4.09 -23.12
N LEU A 613 -8.12 -4.43 -23.26
CA LEU A 613 -7.26 -4.01 -24.36
C LEU A 613 -7.79 -4.49 -25.71
N THR A 614 -8.17 -5.77 -25.83
CA THR A 614 -8.75 -6.30 -27.07
C THR A 614 -10.11 -5.67 -27.39
N GLY A 615 -10.90 -5.35 -26.36
CA GLY A 615 -12.16 -4.62 -26.51
C GLY A 615 -11.97 -3.18 -26.99
N ALA A 616 -11.00 -2.46 -26.42
CA ALA A 616 -10.59 -1.11 -26.79
C ALA A 616 -10.10 -1.04 -28.25
N ILE A 617 -9.19 -1.94 -28.63
CA ILE A 617 -8.67 -2.07 -29.99
C ILE A 617 -9.84 -2.32 -30.97
N ARG A 618 -10.78 -3.20 -30.61
CA ARG A 618 -11.98 -3.46 -31.42
C ARG A 618 -12.85 -2.21 -31.58
N ALA A 619 -13.05 -1.43 -30.52
CA ALA A 619 -13.87 -0.22 -30.56
C ALA A 619 -13.29 0.79 -31.55
N ILE A 620 -11.99 1.09 -31.45
CA ILE A 620 -11.28 2.02 -32.35
C ILE A 620 -11.35 1.55 -33.82
N LEU A 621 -11.15 0.25 -34.06
CA LEU A 621 -11.24 -0.34 -35.41
C LEU A 621 -12.67 -0.30 -35.98
N ARG A 622 -13.70 -0.28 -35.13
CA ARG A 622 -15.10 -0.20 -35.55
C ARG A 622 -15.49 1.20 -36.01
N GLU A 623 -14.93 2.24 -35.39
CA GLU A 623 -15.20 3.64 -35.74
C GLU A 623 -14.55 4.09 -37.04
N SER A 624 -13.52 3.37 -37.50
CA SER A 624 -12.82 3.66 -38.75
C SER A 624 -13.78 3.48 -39.95
N THR A 625 -14.29 4.60 -40.48
CA THR A 625 -15.24 4.63 -41.61
C THR A 625 -14.55 4.42 -42.95
N GLU A 626 -13.30 4.88 -43.09
CA GLU A 626 -12.49 4.71 -44.29
C GLU A 626 -11.86 3.31 -44.38
N PHE A 627 -12.03 2.67 -45.54
CA PHE A 627 -11.67 1.28 -45.76
C PHE A 627 -10.15 1.05 -45.79
N ASP A 628 -9.39 1.93 -46.45
CA ASP A 628 -7.93 1.79 -46.59
C ASP A 628 -7.21 2.02 -45.27
N GLU A 629 -7.65 2.98 -44.45
CA GLU A 629 -7.15 3.15 -43.09
C GLU A 629 -7.46 1.92 -42.24
N ARG A 630 -8.66 1.37 -42.34
CA ARG A 630 -9.05 0.18 -41.58
C ARG A 630 -8.23 -1.04 -41.98
N ALA A 631 -7.94 -1.24 -43.25
CA ALA A 631 -7.12 -2.37 -43.72
C ALA A 631 -5.67 -2.28 -43.19
N LYS A 632 -5.08 -1.08 -43.20
CA LYS A 632 -3.76 -0.82 -42.61
C LYS A 632 -3.76 -1.07 -41.09
N ARG A 633 -4.77 -0.55 -40.39
CA ARG A 633 -4.95 -0.73 -38.95
C ARG A 633 -5.19 -2.21 -38.57
N LEU A 634 -5.87 -2.98 -39.41
CA LEU A 634 -6.10 -4.41 -39.18
C LEU A 634 -4.81 -5.23 -39.36
N PHE A 635 -3.97 -4.87 -40.34
CA PHE A 635 -2.68 -5.52 -40.56
C PHE A 635 -1.73 -5.35 -39.36
N ALA A 636 -1.73 -4.16 -38.75
CA ALA A 636 -0.92 -3.86 -37.56
C ALA A 636 -1.29 -4.68 -36.30
N VAL A 637 -2.46 -5.34 -36.30
CA VAL A 637 -2.98 -6.08 -35.14
C VAL A 637 -2.82 -7.61 -35.28
N ILE A 638 -2.24 -8.09 -36.39
CA ILE A 638 -2.07 -9.54 -36.65
C ILE A 638 -1.07 -10.19 -35.68
N ASP A 639 0.10 -9.59 -35.45
CA ASP A 639 1.11 -10.14 -34.52
C ASP A 639 0.59 -10.22 -33.06
N PRO A 640 -0.07 -9.17 -32.52
CA PRO A 640 -0.75 -9.26 -31.23
C PRO A 640 -1.82 -10.34 -31.17
N PHE A 641 -2.55 -10.58 -32.27
CA PHE A 641 -3.57 -11.63 -32.33
C PHE A 641 -2.97 -13.02 -32.14
N GLU A 642 -1.85 -13.33 -32.81
CA GLU A 642 -1.16 -14.60 -32.60
C GLU A 642 -0.78 -14.81 -31.13
N LYS A 643 -0.28 -13.76 -30.47
CA LYS A 643 0.04 -13.81 -29.03
C LYS A 643 -1.19 -14.00 -28.15
N VAL A 644 -2.33 -13.41 -28.48
CA VAL A 644 -3.59 -13.61 -27.74
C VAL A 644 -4.06 -15.06 -27.86
N VAL A 645 -4.02 -15.64 -29.06
CA VAL A 645 -4.41 -17.05 -29.26
C VAL A 645 -3.47 -17.99 -28.50
N ALA A 646 -2.16 -17.75 -28.57
CA ALA A 646 -1.18 -18.52 -27.79
C ALA A 646 -1.43 -18.41 -26.27
N PHE A 647 -1.79 -17.22 -25.78
CA PHE A 647 -2.14 -17.02 -24.37
C PHE A 647 -3.41 -17.78 -23.96
N VAL A 648 -4.44 -17.80 -24.81
CA VAL A 648 -5.69 -18.54 -24.55
C VAL A 648 -5.41 -20.04 -24.39
N VAL A 649 -4.63 -20.60 -25.31
CA VAL A 649 -4.36 -22.04 -25.41
C VAL A 649 -3.41 -22.53 -24.31
N LYS A 650 -2.62 -21.63 -23.72
CA LYS A 650 -1.64 -21.98 -22.67
C LYS A 650 -2.27 -22.81 -21.53
N PRO A 651 -1.69 -23.97 -21.17
CA PRO A 651 -2.21 -24.85 -20.14
C PRO A 651 -1.94 -24.28 -18.74
N VAL A 652 -2.84 -23.45 -18.24
CA VAL A 652 -2.75 -22.82 -16.92
C VAL A 652 -4.05 -23.02 -16.14
N THR A 653 -3.95 -23.23 -14.83
CA THR A 653 -5.10 -23.33 -13.92
C THR A 653 -5.81 -21.99 -13.76
N ARG A 654 -6.84 -21.72 -14.57
CA ARG A 654 -7.58 -20.46 -14.52
C ARG A 654 -8.83 -20.58 -13.66
N SER A 655 -9.14 -19.51 -12.92
CA SER A 655 -10.46 -19.37 -12.27
C SER A 655 -11.56 -19.30 -13.34
N PRO A 656 -12.81 -19.69 -13.03
CA PRO A 656 -13.90 -19.60 -13.99
C PRO A 656 -14.12 -18.20 -14.58
N HIS A 657 -13.96 -17.15 -13.77
CA HIS A 657 -14.03 -15.76 -14.24
C HIS A 657 -12.89 -15.44 -15.20
N SER A 658 -11.64 -15.78 -14.85
CA SER A 658 -10.49 -15.57 -15.73
C SER A 658 -10.64 -16.33 -17.07
N LYS A 659 -11.23 -17.54 -17.07
CA LYS A 659 -11.56 -18.25 -18.31
C LYS A 659 -12.54 -17.46 -19.18
N MET A 660 -13.59 -16.91 -18.58
CA MET A 660 -14.56 -16.08 -19.29
C MET A 660 -13.89 -14.84 -19.90
N ASP A 661 -12.97 -14.19 -19.19
CA ASP A 661 -12.25 -13.02 -19.69
C ASP A 661 -11.35 -13.37 -20.88
N VAL A 662 -10.63 -14.48 -20.81
CA VAL A 662 -9.80 -15.00 -21.91
C VAL A 662 -10.65 -15.35 -23.13
N TYR A 663 -11.80 -16.00 -22.94
CA TYR A 663 -12.73 -16.31 -24.03
C TYR A 663 -13.37 -15.05 -24.62
N GLY A 664 -13.70 -14.06 -23.79
CA GLY A 664 -14.15 -12.75 -24.25
C GLY A 664 -13.07 -12.01 -25.06
N ALA A 665 -11.80 -12.13 -24.67
CA ALA A 665 -10.68 -11.55 -25.41
C ALA A 665 -10.53 -12.21 -26.79
N LEU A 666 -10.57 -13.55 -26.84
CA LEU A 666 -10.57 -14.29 -28.10
C LEU A 666 -11.75 -13.85 -28.99
N LEU A 667 -12.94 -13.74 -28.42
CA LEU A 667 -14.13 -13.30 -29.13
C LEU A 667 -13.99 -11.87 -29.68
N ASN A 668 -13.43 -10.94 -28.90
CA ASN A 668 -13.13 -9.59 -29.36
C ASN A 668 -12.19 -9.61 -30.57
N VAL A 669 -11.18 -10.48 -30.57
CA VAL A 669 -10.24 -10.57 -31.68
C VAL A 669 -10.88 -11.21 -32.92
N LEU A 670 -11.68 -12.25 -32.75
CA LEU A 670 -12.46 -12.87 -33.83
C LEU A 670 -13.38 -11.85 -34.53
N TYR A 671 -13.99 -10.95 -33.76
CA TYR A 671 -14.88 -9.91 -34.28
C TYR A 671 -14.19 -8.69 -34.91
N LEU A 672 -12.86 -8.53 -34.86
CA LEU A 672 -12.17 -7.35 -35.43
C LEU A 672 -12.44 -7.15 -36.94
N GLY A 673 -12.78 -8.22 -37.66
CA GLY A 673 -13.03 -8.20 -39.10
C GLY A 673 -14.50 -8.12 -39.52
N ASP A 674 -15.46 -8.25 -38.60
CA ASP A 674 -16.86 -8.41 -38.98
C ASP A 674 -17.57 -7.06 -39.04
N ARG A 675 -17.92 -6.61 -40.25
CA ARG A 675 -19.10 -5.77 -40.42
C ARG A 675 -20.24 -6.73 -40.70
N LYS A 676 -21.34 -6.66 -39.95
CA LYS A 676 -22.64 -7.03 -40.50
C LYS A 676 -22.79 -6.26 -41.81
N SER A 677 -22.65 -6.97 -42.91
CA SER A 677 -22.74 -6.45 -44.26
C SER A 677 -24.13 -5.88 -44.49
N TYR A 678 -24.27 -4.56 -44.42
CA TYR A 678 -25.29 -3.86 -45.21
C TYR A 678 -24.87 -3.92 -46.68
N VAL A 679 -24.93 -5.11 -47.30
CA VAL A 679 -24.90 -5.30 -48.75
C VAL A 679 -25.77 -6.52 -49.10
N GLU A 680 -27.05 -6.45 -48.74
CA GLU A 680 -28.12 -6.95 -49.61
C GLU A 680 -28.92 -5.67 -49.90
N GLN A 681 -28.82 -5.02 -51.06
CA GLN A 681 -29.25 -5.50 -52.35
C GLN A 681 -28.51 -4.69 -53.44
N SER A 682 -27.73 -5.35 -54.29
CA SER A 682 -27.61 -4.94 -55.68
C SER A 682 -27.71 -6.20 -56.53
N PRO A 683 -28.51 -6.16 -57.60
CA PRO A 683 -28.87 -7.36 -58.35
C PRO A 683 -27.64 -7.89 -59.09
N SER A 684 -27.54 -9.20 -59.14
CA SER A 684 -26.55 -9.95 -59.92
C SER A 684 -26.43 -9.40 -61.34
N VAL A 685 -25.32 -8.73 -61.64
CA VAL A 685 -24.85 -8.57 -63.01
C VAL A 685 -23.56 -9.35 -63.14
N THR A 686 -23.67 -10.50 -63.80
CA THR A 686 -22.56 -11.31 -64.28
C THR A 686 -21.78 -10.51 -65.33
N PHE A 687 -20.68 -9.88 -64.94
CA PHE A 687 -19.62 -9.44 -65.86
C PHE A 687 -18.31 -10.10 -65.43
N ASP A 688 -17.53 -10.54 -66.41
CA ASP A 688 -16.33 -11.36 -66.28
C ASP A 688 -15.39 -10.93 -65.14
N ALA A 689 -15.28 -11.81 -64.15
CA ALA A 689 -14.52 -11.61 -62.91
C ALA A 689 -13.00 -11.48 -63.11
N ALA A 690 -12.47 -11.84 -64.29
CA ALA A 690 -11.04 -11.82 -64.55
C ALA A 690 -10.50 -10.40 -64.82
N TYR A 691 -11.25 -9.55 -65.53
CA TYR A 691 -10.77 -8.23 -65.95
C TYR A 691 -10.84 -7.16 -64.85
N VAL A 692 -11.81 -7.28 -63.93
CA VAL A 692 -11.96 -6.36 -62.78
C VAL A 692 -11.00 -6.70 -61.63
N SER A 693 -10.51 -7.94 -61.56
CA SER A 693 -9.61 -8.40 -60.48
C SER A 693 -8.21 -7.79 -60.49
N GLN A 694 -7.75 -7.28 -61.64
CA GLN A 694 -6.43 -6.64 -61.77
C GLN A 694 -6.44 -5.12 -61.51
N LEU A 695 -7.62 -4.49 -61.50
CA LEU A 695 -7.77 -3.05 -61.26
C LEU A 695 -8.11 -2.73 -59.80
N ASP A 696 -8.63 -3.69 -59.03
CA ASP A 696 -8.92 -3.58 -57.59
C ASP A 696 -7.79 -4.20 -56.74
N SER A 697 -6.65 -3.52 -56.63
CA SER A 697 -5.58 -3.87 -55.66
C SER A 697 -6.09 -3.93 -54.20
N THR A 698 -7.20 -3.24 -53.93
CA THR A 698 -7.94 -3.20 -52.65
C THR A 698 -8.69 -4.50 -52.34
N ARG A 699 -9.21 -5.23 -53.34
CA ARG A 699 -9.85 -6.55 -53.13
C ARG A 699 -8.84 -7.65 -52.83
N VAL A 700 -7.66 -7.60 -53.43
CA VAL A 700 -6.58 -8.58 -53.20
C VAL A 700 -6.04 -8.47 -51.77
N ASN A 701 -5.86 -7.25 -51.25
CA ASN A 701 -5.46 -7.03 -49.85
C ASN A 701 -6.55 -7.46 -48.85
N ARG A 702 -7.83 -7.37 -49.24
CA ARG A 702 -8.98 -7.81 -48.43
C ARG A 702 -8.91 -9.31 -48.11
N ASN A 703 -8.59 -10.14 -49.10
CA ASN A 703 -8.50 -11.60 -48.91
C ASN A 703 -7.21 -11.98 -48.18
N LYS A 704 -6.09 -11.32 -48.46
CA LYS A 704 -4.79 -11.66 -47.85
C LYS A 704 -4.75 -11.46 -46.33
N SER A 705 -5.26 -10.33 -45.82
CA SER A 705 -5.34 -10.06 -44.36
C SER A 705 -6.40 -10.90 -43.63
N LEU A 706 -7.45 -11.34 -44.33
CA LEU A 706 -8.41 -12.31 -43.79
C LEU A 706 -7.79 -13.72 -43.73
N ASP A 707 -7.11 -14.15 -44.78
CA ASP A 707 -6.44 -15.46 -44.89
C ASP A 707 -5.33 -15.63 -43.84
N ASP A 708 -4.53 -14.58 -43.58
CA ASP A 708 -3.45 -14.63 -42.59
C ASP A 708 -3.99 -14.88 -41.15
N ARG A 709 -5.16 -14.33 -40.79
CA ARG A 709 -5.79 -14.56 -39.48
C ARG A 709 -6.31 -15.98 -39.31
N TRP A 710 -6.96 -16.52 -40.35
CA TRP A 710 -7.41 -17.90 -40.33
C TRP A 710 -6.25 -18.88 -40.32
N SER A 711 -5.11 -18.53 -40.92
CA SER A 711 -3.89 -19.33 -40.84
C SER A 711 -3.36 -19.47 -39.40
N VAL A 712 -3.39 -18.38 -38.62
CA VAL A 712 -2.99 -18.38 -37.21
C VAL A 712 -3.93 -19.25 -36.37
N LEU A 713 -5.24 -19.10 -36.55
CA LEU A 713 -6.21 -19.94 -35.84
C LEU A 713 -6.02 -21.42 -36.19
N THR A 714 -5.76 -21.73 -37.46
CA THR A 714 -5.61 -23.13 -37.92
C THR A 714 -4.35 -23.77 -37.31
N ARG A 715 -3.29 -22.97 -37.10
CA ARG A 715 -2.06 -23.40 -36.41
C ARG A 715 -2.31 -23.84 -34.97
N PHE A 716 -3.17 -23.12 -34.23
CA PHE A 716 -3.53 -23.44 -32.84
C PHE A 716 -4.84 -24.24 -32.69
N GLY A 717 -5.45 -24.61 -33.82
CA GLY A 717 -6.77 -25.27 -33.90
C GLY A 717 -6.94 -26.49 -32.98
N PRO A 718 -6.08 -27.52 -33.03
CA PRO A 718 -6.28 -28.74 -32.24
C PRO A 718 -6.24 -28.48 -30.73
N GLU A 719 -5.29 -27.67 -30.27
CA GLU A 719 -5.13 -27.34 -28.84
C GLU A 719 -6.28 -26.46 -28.34
N LEU A 720 -6.76 -25.53 -29.18
CA LEU A 720 -7.92 -24.70 -28.87
C LEU A 720 -9.21 -25.52 -28.77
N ILE A 721 -9.43 -26.45 -29.70
CA ILE A 721 -10.61 -27.33 -29.71
C ILE A 721 -10.60 -28.23 -28.47
N GLU A 722 -9.46 -28.83 -28.12
CA GLU A 722 -9.34 -29.66 -26.92
C GLU A 722 -9.66 -28.86 -25.64
N LEU A 723 -9.13 -27.64 -25.53
CA LEU A 723 -9.38 -26.75 -24.40
C LEU A 723 -10.87 -26.39 -24.29
N LEU A 724 -11.49 -25.96 -25.39
CA LEU A 724 -12.91 -25.59 -25.42
C LEU A 724 -13.81 -26.79 -25.13
N ALA A 725 -13.48 -27.98 -25.66
CA ALA A 725 -14.21 -29.21 -25.39
C ALA A 725 -14.16 -29.59 -23.90
N ARG A 726 -12.96 -29.58 -23.31
CA ARG A 726 -12.78 -29.87 -21.87
C ARG A 726 -13.58 -28.90 -21.00
N ASP A 727 -13.44 -27.61 -21.24
CA ASP A 727 -14.10 -26.59 -20.44
C ASP A 727 -15.63 -26.54 -20.68
N SER A 728 -16.11 -27.00 -21.83
CA SER A 728 -17.55 -27.14 -22.10
C SER A 728 -18.21 -28.26 -21.27
N CYS A 729 -17.45 -29.32 -20.96
CA CYS A 729 -17.91 -30.42 -20.11
C CYS A 729 -17.81 -30.07 -18.62
N ASP A 730 -16.68 -29.51 -18.18
CA ASP A 730 -16.35 -29.35 -16.77
C ASP A 730 -16.65 -27.95 -16.19
N GLY A 731 -16.86 -26.94 -17.05
CA GLY A 731 -17.02 -25.54 -16.62
C GLY A 731 -18.40 -25.18 -16.06
N PRO A 732 -18.53 -24.05 -15.34
CA PRO A 732 -19.83 -23.51 -14.93
C PRO A 732 -20.59 -22.90 -16.12
N ASP A 733 -21.92 -22.77 -16.00
CA ASP A 733 -22.82 -22.46 -17.12
C ASP A 733 -22.48 -21.15 -17.86
N PHE A 734 -22.04 -20.11 -17.17
CA PHE A 734 -21.67 -18.84 -17.81
C PHE A 734 -20.42 -18.97 -18.70
N VAL A 735 -19.47 -19.85 -18.35
CA VAL A 735 -18.30 -20.15 -19.18
C VAL A 735 -18.73 -20.93 -20.42
N LYS A 736 -19.68 -21.86 -20.29
CA LYS A 736 -20.27 -22.61 -21.42
C LYS A 736 -20.95 -21.67 -22.42
N VAL A 737 -21.64 -20.64 -21.93
CA VAL A 737 -22.24 -19.60 -22.78
C VAL A 737 -21.16 -18.85 -23.58
N GLY A 738 -20.05 -18.47 -22.95
CA GLY A 738 -18.91 -17.86 -23.64
C GLY A 738 -18.32 -18.76 -24.74
N ILE A 739 -18.16 -20.05 -24.45
CA ILE A 739 -17.70 -21.06 -25.41
C ILE A 739 -18.69 -21.19 -26.57
N TYR A 740 -20.00 -21.22 -26.29
CA TYR A 740 -21.04 -21.31 -27.32
C TYR A 740 -20.93 -20.19 -28.36
N PHE A 741 -20.68 -18.95 -27.94
CA PHE A 741 -20.46 -17.83 -28.86
C PHE A 741 -19.23 -18.02 -29.76
N ILE A 742 -18.14 -18.55 -29.21
CA ILE A 742 -16.93 -18.86 -29.98
C ILE A 742 -17.20 -19.99 -30.99
N THR A 743 -17.82 -21.08 -30.53
CA THR A 743 -18.16 -22.23 -31.39
C THR A 743 -19.27 -21.95 -32.39
N GLY A 744 -20.09 -20.91 -32.17
CA GLY A 744 -21.05 -20.42 -33.17
C GLY A 744 -20.38 -19.60 -34.26
N PHE A 745 -19.32 -18.86 -33.93
CA PHE A 745 -18.62 -17.98 -34.87
C PHE A 745 -17.60 -18.72 -35.76
N LEU A 746 -16.88 -19.70 -35.21
CA LEU A 746 -15.84 -20.46 -35.94
C LEU A 746 -16.35 -21.21 -37.19
N PRO A 747 -17.48 -21.96 -37.14
CA PRO A 747 -18.01 -22.68 -38.30
C PRO A 747 -18.59 -21.78 -39.39
N GLU A 748 -19.16 -20.61 -39.02
CA GLU A 748 -19.79 -19.69 -40.00
C GLU A 748 -18.78 -19.06 -40.97
N LYS A 749 -17.51 -18.96 -40.59
CA LYS A 749 -16.48 -18.24 -41.36
C LYS A 749 -15.32 -19.12 -41.83
N SER A 750 -15.10 -20.29 -41.23
CA SER A 750 -14.13 -21.30 -41.70
C SER A 750 -14.70 -22.73 -41.57
N PRO A 751 -15.38 -23.24 -42.60
CA PRO A 751 -15.95 -24.60 -42.56
C PRO A 751 -14.90 -25.72 -42.53
N HIS A 752 -13.61 -25.39 -42.70
CA HIS A 752 -12.48 -26.33 -42.64
C HIS A 752 -11.75 -26.32 -41.29
N PHE A 753 -12.27 -25.58 -40.30
CA PHE A 753 -11.64 -25.44 -38.98
C PHE A 753 -11.93 -26.60 -38.01
N PHE A 754 -12.99 -27.38 -38.27
CA PHE A 754 -13.41 -28.52 -37.48
C PHE A 754 -13.06 -29.84 -38.15
#